data_AF-A0A5E8HF40-F1
#
_entry.id   AF-A0A5E8HF40-F1
#
_cell.length_a   1.000
_cell.length_b   1.000
_cell.length_c   1.000
_cell.angle_alpha   90.00
_cell.angle_beta   90.00
_cell.angle_gamma   90.00
#
_symmetry.space_group_name_H-M   'P 1'
#
loop_
_entity.id
_entity.type
_entity.pdbx_description
1 polymer ?
#
loop_
_entity_poly.entity_id
_entity_poly.type
_entity_poly.pdbx_seq_one_letter_code
_entity_poly.pdbx_strand_id
1 'polypeptide(L)'
;MVLGGTLSCRFDSYPTLLADEGVLDTEFVDFTKETIPLIGQWEFYWNEFLNPNQKSPPNKTYLKVGVPWFSQANQAGEDYPSYGYATYRLRVKLPKPTKNTKAYALFVPVLHSAYKMYANGKLIAENGNLGINVATHQPSFHTKILPLAVLSGELDLVIHISNFSHKYAGIHGLIRLGHLDRIIPLWNVNYTVSWMIMLFMGILSLYHMLVYFINRSEKNALRMSYVYLGILILSSTLIESRILFNLLPDVFCMPLFRFSRIGIVIVLYFGASILLNLAQMRVFKKVISFLKLYCLTFLMVSVLTPVRHLSEITFYFETLSGFFILVSLVSVSLALYLQRKDSKLYFYSLVLAIFGGIIDVFLISNPNFGYRPMGLVSLYLFILPQTLGVTFGLVRVYKRSESISKELYKRKEALEKKVKARTADLEKANRWKANFVSLISHDLRSPLNSVNQILDVIEFSFNETSEEEKKKFLGICKSGVSQSLRMLEQLLDVSRFDAIGTKLIQTKFSVNELLNETIESIEPLATLKGIRIQKDTPIEAEIIADRTLIGEVFKNILTNSIKYSHLNSEVWVGVSFKGKWLSVEIRDRGLGMSEDQIHKLTGDENIKSTPGTAGERGTGLGLQLCMNILEVHFGKLRIKSVLGVGSSFEISLSKSTKSVLLVDDSGNFRSELAEVMRRNQWIVIEAGNGEEALSHLARITPSLIITDLHMPGMNGISLIHEWEGRRNQNQKIPIILISSDAPLSGGETFLEEEGLETIVTAYFSKMYKAEDLCQQIELSLEQ
;
A
#
# COMPACT_ATOMS: atom_id res chain seq x y z
N MET A 1 31.62 -9.11 -23.47
CA MET A 1 33.06 -8.77 -23.56
C MET A 1 33.71 -8.53 -22.19
N VAL A 2 33.15 -7.70 -21.30
CA VAL A 2 33.70 -7.47 -19.93
C VAL A 2 33.67 -8.72 -19.04
N LEU A 3 32.59 -9.52 -19.11
CA LEU A 3 32.53 -10.84 -18.48
C LEU A 3 33.52 -11.84 -19.11
N GLY A 4 33.90 -11.66 -20.38
CA GLY A 4 34.92 -12.47 -21.06
C GLY A 4 36.35 -12.12 -20.65
N GLY A 5 36.57 -10.91 -20.13
CA GLY A 5 37.85 -10.50 -19.55
C GLY A 5 38.06 -11.03 -18.12
N THR A 6 36.98 -11.17 -17.33
CA THR A 6 37.01 -11.87 -16.03
C THR A 6 36.93 -13.39 -16.20
N LEU A 7 36.25 -13.87 -17.24
CA LEU A 7 36.30 -15.25 -17.76
C LEU A 7 37.44 -15.45 -18.76
N SER A 8 38.53 -14.65 -18.71
CA SER A 8 39.79 -15.03 -19.35
C SER A 8 40.40 -16.22 -18.58
N CYS A 9 39.65 -17.30 -18.53
CA CYS A 9 40.05 -18.67 -18.37
C CYS A 9 40.95 -19.02 -19.55
N ARG A 10 42.17 -18.47 -19.58
CA ARG A 10 43.26 -19.33 -20.06
C ARG A 10 43.48 -20.32 -18.94
N PHE A 11 42.89 -21.50 -19.07
CA PHE A 11 43.55 -22.69 -18.56
C PHE A 11 45.00 -22.59 -19.03
N ASP A 12 45.93 -22.40 -18.10
CA ASP A 12 47.33 -22.70 -18.40
C ASP A 12 47.43 -24.23 -18.37
N SER A 13 46.72 -24.88 -19.30
CA SER A 13 46.82 -26.31 -19.58
C SER A 13 48.10 -26.49 -20.40
N TYR A 14 49.24 -26.24 -19.78
CA TYR A 14 50.53 -26.55 -20.37
C TYR A 14 51.09 -27.78 -19.64
N PRO A 15 51.77 -28.70 -20.35
CA PRO A 15 52.69 -29.60 -19.70
C PRO A 15 53.69 -28.71 -18.97
N THR A 16 53.56 -28.60 -17.67
CA THR A 16 54.37 -27.67 -16.88
C THR A 16 55.80 -28.16 -16.94
N LEU A 17 56.65 -27.45 -17.65
CA LEU A 17 58.09 -27.65 -17.58
C LEU A 17 58.50 -27.41 -16.13
N LEU A 18 58.94 -28.48 -15.47
CA LEU A 18 59.39 -28.46 -14.08
C LEU A 18 60.90 -28.41 -14.07
N ALA A 19 61.44 -27.56 -13.20
CA ALA A 19 62.84 -27.60 -12.86
C ALA A 19 63.13 -28.92 -12.14
N ASP A 20 64.19 -29.59 -12.59
CA ASP A 20 64.69 -30.82 -11.99
C ASP A 20 66.13 -30.61 -11.54
N GLU A 21 66.42 -30.99 -10.30
CA GLU A 21 67.73 -30.79 -9.67
C GLU A 21 68.35 -29.38 -9.83
N GLY A 22 67.52 -28.32 -9.84
CA GLY A 22 67.95 -26.93 -9.96
C GLY A 22 68.22 -26.45 -11.39
N VAL A 23 67.79 -27.21 -12.40
CA VAL A 23 67.89 -26.85 -13.82
C VAL A 23 66.50 -26.89 -14.48
N LEU A 24 66.15 -25.82 -15.19
CA LEU A 24 64.94 -25.74 -16.01
C LEU A 24 65.32 -25.60 -17.48
N ASP A 25 64.93 -26.56 -18.31
CA ASP A 25 65.22 -26.54 -19.74
C ASP A 25 64.08 -25.86 -20.52
N THR A 26 64.32 -24.66 -21.06
CA THR A 26 63.31 -23.92 -21.83
C THR A 26 63.68 -23.76 -23.30
N GLU A 27 64.66 -24.52 -23.80
CA GLU A 27 65.17 -24.38 -25.18
C GLU A 27 64.09 -24.63 -26.25
N PHE A 28 63.09 -25.46 -25.94
CA PHE A 28 62.00 -25.82 -26.85
C PHE A 28 60.78 -24.88 -26.76
N VAL A 29 60.79 -23.87 -25.90
CA VAL A 29 59.61 -23.04 -25.64
C VAL A 29 59.56 -21.80 -26.53
N ASP A 30 58.40 -21.58 -27.13
CA ASP A 30 58.10 -20.38 -27.92
C ASP A 30 57.60 -19.24 -27.02
N PHE A 31 58.54 -18.47 -26.46
CA PHE A 31 58.26 -17.29 -25.63
C PHE A 31 57.53 -16.16 -26.38
N THR A 32 57.39 -16.24 -27.71
CA THR A 32 56.59 -15.26 -28.46
C THR A 32 55.09 -15.47 -28.28
N LYS A 33 54.66 -16.65 -27.83
CA LYS A 33 53.25 -16.99 -27.59
C LYS A 33 52.90 -17.05 -26.12
N GLU A 34 53.85 -17.47 -25.27
CA GLU A 34 53.57 -17.88 -23.90
C GLU A 34 54.61 -17.35 -22.90
N THR A 35 54.27 -17.44 -21.62
CA THR A 35 55.14 -17.14 -20.48
C THR A 35 55.21 -18.38 -19.61
N ILE A 36 56.38 -18.71 -19.08
CA ILE A 36 56.61 -19.95 -18.33
C ILE A 36 56.71 -19.64 -16.82
N PRO A 37 55.98 -20.34 -15.95
CA PRO A 37 56.22 -20.30 -14.52
C PRO A 37 57.51 -21.08 -14.17
N LEU A 38 58.37 -20.48 -13.34
CA LEU A 38 59.62 -21.10 -12.89
C LEU A 38 59.37 -22.02 -11.67
N ILE A 39 58.71 -23.15 -11.92
CA ILE A 39 58.31 -24.14 -10.90
C ILE A 39 59.16 -25.40 -10.96
N GLY A 40 59.14 -26.21 -9.89
CA GLY A 40 59.94 -27.44 -9.77
C GLY A 40 60.94 -27.36 -8.63
N GLN A 41 61.93 -28.24 -8.64
CA GLN A 41 62.96 -28.34 -7.62
C GLN A 41 64.10 -27.35 -7.90
N TRP A 42 64.27 -26.39 -7.00
CA TRP A 42 65.38 -25.43 -7.03
C TRP A 42 66.45 -25.85 -6.02
N GLU A 43 67.70 -25.48 -6.28
CA GLU A 43 68.73 -25.60 -5.24
C GLU A 43 68.37 -24.69 -4.07
N PHE A 44 68.45 -25.22 -2.86
CA PHE A 44 68.04 -24.57 -1.62
C PHE A 44 69.12 -24.69 -0.56
N TYR A 45 69.42 -23.56 0.09
CA TYR A 45 70.46 -23.42 1.10
C TYR A 45 69.86 -22.70 2.32
N TRP A 46 69.61 -23.45 3.38
CA TRP A 46 68.98 -22.95 4.60
C TRP A 46 69.99 -22.22 5.49
N ASN A 47 69.60 -21.07 6.06
CA ASN A 47 70.44 -20.22 6.90
C ASN A 47 71.76 -19.75 6.24
N GLU A 48 71.76 -19.64 4.91
CA GLU A 48 72.94 -19.22 4.15
C GLU A 48 72.56 -18.23 3.03
N PHE A 49 73.31 -17.13 2.93
CA PHE A 49 73.28 -16.24 1.76
C PHE A 49 74.50 -16.53 0.90
N LEU A 50 74.29 -17.18 -0.24
CA LEU A 50 75.39 -17.53 -1.12
C LEU A 50 76.02 -16.31 -1.76
N ASN A 51 77.30 -16.41 -2.13
CA ASN A 51 77.87 -15.46 -3.06
C ASN A 51 77.29 -15.74 -4.47
N PRO A 52 76.57 -14.79 -5.11
CA PRO A 52 75.92 -15.02 -6.40
C PRO A 52 76.88 -15.36 -7.54
N ASN A 53 78.18 -15.07 -7.41
CA ASN A 53 79.21 -15.37 -8.40
C ASN A 53 79.90 -16.73 -8.18
N GLN A 54 79.63 -17.41 -7.06
CA GLN A 54 80.27 -18.68 -6.73
C GLN A 54 79.53 -19.86 -7.40
N LYS A 55 80.27 -20.92 -7.74
CA LYS A 55 79.68 -22.20 -8.19
C LYS A 55 78.86 -22.84 -7.06
N SER A 56 77.85 -23.63 -7.42
CA SER A 56 76.98 -24.31 -6.46
C SER A 56 77.80 -25.13 -5.45
N PRO A 57 77.69 -24.84 -4.13
CA PRO A 57 78.33 -25.63 -3.10
C PRO A 57 77.89 -27.11 -3.13
N PRO A 58 78.72 -28.04 -2.63
CA PRO A 58 78.39 -29.47 -2.63
C PRO A 58 77.25 -29.85 -1.66
N ASN A 59 76.99 -29.05 -0.62
CA ASN A 59 75.93 -29.24 0.38
C ASN A 59 74.54 -28.74 -0.07
N LYS A 60 74.21 -28.91 -1.35
CA LYS A 60 72.94 -28.45 -1.92
C LYS A 60 71.77 -29.36 -1.50
N THR A 61 70.65 -28.73 -1.12
CA THR A 61 69.35 -29.42 -0.98
C THR A 61 68.42 -28.96 -2.10
N TYR A 62 67.30 -29.65 -2.27
CA TYR A 62 66.33 -29.31 -3.31
C TYR A 62 64.97 -29.05 -2.69
N LEU A 63 64.37 -27.92 -3.03
CA LEU A 63 63.06 -27.52 -2.51
C LEU A 63 62.12 -27.14 -3.66
N LYS A 64 60.86 -27.53 -3.54
CA LYS A 64 59.86 -27.23 -4.56
C LYS A 64 59.41 -25.78 -4.44
N VAL A 65 59.54 -25.03 -5.54
CA VAL A 65 59.03 -23.66 -5.68
C VAL A 65 57.56 -23.67 -6.09
N GLY A 66 56.79 -22.69 -5.61
CA GLY A 66 55.33 -22.62 -5.72
C GLY A 66 54.60 -23.14 -4.47
N VAL A 67 55.35 -23.57 -3.45
CA VAL A 67 54.86 -24.01 -2.15
C VAL A 67 55.69 -23.32 -1.07
N PRO A 68 55.10 -22.88 0.06
CA PRO A 68 55.87 -22.33 1.17
C PRO A 68 56.96 -23.29 1.65
N TRP A 69 58.10 -22.79 2.13
CA TRP A 69 59.15 -23.69 2.61
C TRP A 69 58.74 -24.44 3.88
N PHE A 70 57.85 -23.86 4.70
CA PHE A 70 57.52 -24.43 6.01
C PHE A 70 56.64 -25.68 5.94
N SER A 71 56.04 -25.95 4.78
CA SER A 71 55.21 -27.13 4.53
C SER A 71 55.98 -28.22 3.79
N GLN A 72 57.31 -28.14 3.78
CA GLN A 72 58.20 -29.08 3.11
C GLN A 72 59.24 -29.56 4.12
N ALA A 73 59.52 -30.86 4.08
CA ALA A 73 60.48 -31.50 4.95
C ALA A 73 61.92 -31.31 4.43
N ASN A 74 62.85 -31.17 5.36
CA ASN A 74 64.29 -31.21 5.12
C ASN A 74 64.76 -32.67 4.89
N GLN A 75 66.06 -32.86 4.64
CA GLN A 75 66.64 -34.20 4.43
C GLN A 75 66.54 -35.14 5.65
N ALA A 76 66.29 -34.60 6.85
CA ALA A 76 66.07 -35.37 8.08
C ALA A 76 64.59 -35.71 8.34
N GLY A 77 63.67 -35.29 7.46
CA GLY A 77 62.23 -35.50 7.61
C GLY A 77 61.51 -34.49 8.50
N GLU A 78 62.19 -33.42 8.94
CA GLU A 78 61.60 -32.34 9.74
C GLU A 78 61.18 -31.16 8.85
N ASP A 79 60.04 -30.54 9.13
CA ASP A 79 59.58 -29.36 8.40
C ASP A 79 60.46 -28.13 8.65
N TYR A 80 60.73 -27.33 7.61
CA TYR A 80 61.44 -26.07 7.79
C TYR A 80 60.63 -25.08 8.65
N PRO A 81 61.27 -24.28 9.52
CA PRO A 81 60.55 -23.28 10.29
C PRO A 81 60.04 -22.15 9.37
N SER A 82 58.88 -21.57 9.70
CA SER A 82 58.33 -20.43 8.93
C SER A 82 59.24 -19.21 8.91
N TYR A 83 60.08 -19.02 9.93
CA TYR A 83 60.94 -17.85 10.09
C TYR A 83 62.41 -18.23 9.95
N GLY A 84 63.14 -17.47 9.15
CA GLY A 84 64.53 -17.72 8.84
C GLY A 84 64.94 -17.03 7.55
N TYR A 85 66.11 -17.40 7.05
CA TYR A 85 66.63 -16.89 5.79
C TYR A 85 67.25 -18.02 4.98
N ALA A 86 67.22 -17.91 3.66
CA ALA A 86 67.69 -18.96 2.77
C ALA A 86 68.07 -18.39 1.39
N THR A 87 68.82 -19.18 0.64
CA THR A 87 69.10 -18.93 -0.78
C THR A 87 68.42 -19.98 -1.65
N TYR A 88 67.75 -19.51 -2.70
CA TYR A 88 67.27 -20.32 -3.81
C TYR A 88 68.14 -20.07 -5.05
N ARG A 89 68.49 -21.12 -5.78
CA ARG A 89 69.20 -21.01 -7.07
C ARG A 89 68.55 -21.88 -8.14
N LEU A 90 68.39 -21.32 -9.34
CA LEU A 90 67.88 -22.01 -10.52
C LEU A 90 68.71 -21.63 -11.74
N ARG A 91 69.12 -22.62 -12.52
CA ARG A 91 69.70 -22.41 -13.85
C ARG A 91 68.64 -22.68 -14.92
N VAL A 92 68.35 -21.69 -15.73
CA VAL A 92 67.38 -21.77 -16.83
C VAL A 92 68.15 -21.77 -18.14
N LYS A 93 67.99 -22.84 -18.94
CA LYS A 93 68.53 -22.87 -20.31
C LYS A 93 67.57 -22.13 -21.24
N LEU A 94 68.07 -21.09 -21.89
CA LEU A 94 67.30 -20.23 -22.77
C LEU A 94 67.51 -20.63 -24.24
N PRO A 95 66.48 -20.47 -25.10
CA PRO A 95 66.64 -20.66 -26.54
C PRO A 95 67.78 -19.82 -27.11
N LYS A 96 68.48 -20.36 -28.11
CA LYS A 96 69.58 -19.65 -28.78
C LYS A 96 69.07 -18.32 -29.38
N PRO A 97 69.79 -17.21 -29.18
CA PRO A 97 69.34 -15.91 -29.68
C PRO A 97 69.29 -15.90 -31.22
N THR A 98 68.15 -15.52 -31.77
CA THR A 98 67.96 -15.16 -33.18
C THR A 98 68.13 -13.66 -33.40
N LYS A 99 68.25 -13.19 -34.66
CA LYS A 99 68.41 -11.75 -35.00
C LYS A 99 67.29 -10.83 -34.44
N ASN A 100 66.13 -11.39 -34.08
CA ASN A 100 64.98 -10.66 -33.51
C ASN A 100 64.70 -11.02 -32.04
N THR A 101 65.70 -11.50 -31.29
CA THR A 101 65.52 -11.89 -29.88
C THR A 101 65.14 -10.67 -29.04
N LYS A 102 63.89 -10.66 -28.55
CA LYS A 102 63.39 -9.63 -27.64
C LYS A 102 63.94 -9.85 -26.24
N ALA A 103 64.06 -8.76 -25.48
CA ALA A 103 64.45 -8.82 -24.08
C ALA A 103 63.48 -9.70 -23.28
N TYR A 104 64.04 -10.61 -22.49
CA TYR A 104 63.27 -11.35 -21.49
C TYR A 104 62.95 -10.45 -20.30
N ALA A 105 61.92 -10.80 -19.55
CA ALA A 105 61.59 -10.20 -18.29
C ALA A 105 61.11 -11.26 -17.30
N LEU A 106 61.31 -10.98 -16.02
CA LEU A 106 60.77 -11.76 -14.92
C LEU A 106 59.62 -10.98 -14.28
N PHE A 107 58.47 -11.63 -14.13
CA PHE A 107 57.41 -11.16 -13.23
C PHE A 107 57.58 -11.84 -11.88
N VAL A 108 57.86 -11.03 -10.85
CA VAL A 108 58.00 -11.49 -9.48
C VAL A 108 56.73 -11.10 -8.70
N PRO A 109 55.93 -12.09 -8.26
CA PRO A 109 54.75 -11.83 -7.44
C PRO A 109 55.16 -11.47 -6.01
N VAL A 110 54.18 -11.18 -5.16
CA VAL A 110 54.43 -10.93 -3.73
C VAL A 110 54.92 -12.20 -3.04
N LEU A 111 56.13 -12.14 -2.47
CA LEU A 111 56.76 -13.24 -1.72
C LEU A 111 56.60 -13.12 -0.19
N HIS A 112 55.83 -12.15 0.28
CA HIS A 112 55.56 -11.86 1.70
C HIS A 112 56.81 -11.76 2.61
N SER A 113 57.96 -11.42 2.04
CA SER A 113 59.26 -11.42 2.70
C SER A 113 60.20 -10.38 2.08
N ALA A 114 61.41 -10.24 2.62
CA ALA A 114 62.44 -9.42 2.01
C ALA A 114 63.29 -10.30 1.08
N TYR A 115 63.64 -9.80 -0.10
CA TYR A 115 64.50 -10.54 -1.02
C TYR A 115 65.49 -9.68 -1.79
N LYS A 116 66.62 -10.29 -2.16
CA LYS A 116 67.51 -9.81 -3.22
C LYS A 116 67.62 -10.86 -4.29
N MET A 117 67.47 -10.43 -5.54
CA MET A 117 67.48 -11.29 -6.71
C MET A 117 68.63 -10.90 -7.63
N TYR A 118 69.42 -11.90 -8.01
CA TYR A 118 70.58 -11.77 -8.86
C TYR A 118 70.38 -12.61 -10.13
N ALA A 119 70.71 -12.04 -11.28
CA ALA A 119 70.78 -12.77 -12.54
C ALA A 119 72.22 -12.74 -13.04
N ASN A 120 72.80 -13.92 -13.27
CA ASN A 120 74.20 -14.09 -13.68
C ASN A 120 75.17 -13.29 -12.79
N GLY A 121 74.96 -13.34 -11.47
CA GLY A 121 75.78 -12.65 -10.48
C GLY A 121 75.49 -11.15 -10.27
N LYS A 122 74.72 -10.50 -11.15
CA LYS A 122 74.36 -9.09 -11.04
C LYS A 122 73.04 -8.91 -10.30
N LEU A 123 72.99 -7.99 -9.33
CA LEU A 123 71.74 -7.63 -8.63
C LEU A 123 70.75 -7.00 -9.62
N ILE A 124 69.58 -7.63 -9.79
CA ILE A 124 68.51 -7.15 -10.68
C ILE A 124 67.29 -6.62 -9.93
N ALA A 125 67.08 -7.04 -8.68
CA ALA A 125 66.01 -6.54 -7.85
C ALA A 125 66.29 -6.70 -6.36
N GLU A 126 65.77 -5.76 -5.58
CA GLU A 126 65.72 -5.80 -4.12
C GLU A 126 64.31 -5.43 -3.69
N ASN A 127 63.73 -6.14 -2.73
CA ASN A 127 62.42 -5.83 -2.17
C ASN A 127 62.49 -5.93 -0.65
N GLY A 128 62.29 -4.81 0.05
CA GLY A 128 62.55 -4.71 1.48
C GLY A 128 64.05 -4.81 1.81
N ASN A 129 64.35 -5.03 3.09
CA ASN A 129 65.72 -5.17 3.60
C ASN A 129 65.97 -6.60 4.10
N LEU A 130 67.03 -7.24 3.59
CA LEU A 130 67.46 -8.55 4.04
C LEU A 130 68.04 -8.47 5.46
N GLY A 131 67.53 -9.31 6.35
CA GLY A 131 68.07 -9.48 7.69
C GLY A 131 68.32 -10.95 8.01
N ILE A 132 69.19 -11.22 8.96
CA ILE A 132 69.37 -12.56 9.56
C ILE A 132 68.55 -12.73 10.85
N ASN A 133 67.86 -11.67 11.27
CA ASN A 133 67.02 -11.63 12.47
C ASN A 133 65.88 -10.60 12.31
N VAL A 134 64.98 -10.55 13.29
CA VAL A 134 63.81 -9.65 13.32
C VAL A 134 64.20 -8.17 13.25
N ALA A 135 65.32 -7.76 13.85
CA ALA A 135 65.72 -6.34 13.94
C ALA A 135 66.26 -5.78 12.62
N THR A 136 66.89 -6.62 11.80
CA THR A 136 67.51 -6.22 10.52
C THR A 136 66.62 -6.48 9.31
N HIS A 137 65.58 -7.30 9.48
CA HIS A 137 64.64 -7.67 8.43
C HIS A 137 63.51 -6.64 8.29
N GLN A 138 63.26 -6.20 7.06
CA GLN A 138 62.09 -5.39 6.72
C GLN A 138 61.44 -5.95 5.45
N PRO A 139 60.19 -6.43 5.48
CA PRO A 139 59.56 -7.03 4.31
C PRO A 139 59.01 -5.96 3.36
N SER A 140 58.84 -6.35 2.10
CA SER A 140 58.13 -5.56 1.10
C SER A 140 57.18 -6.45 0.32
N PHE A 141 55.95 -5.97 0.10
CA PHE A 141 54.91 -6.71 -0.60
C PHE A 141 54.64 -6.13 -2.00
N HIS A 142 55.63 -5.45 -2.60
CA HIS A 142 55.54 -4.96 -3.97
C HIS A 142 55.71 -6.09 -4.98
N THR A 143 54.94 -6.05 -6.07
CA THR A 143 55.16 -6.89 -7.26
C THR A 143 56.13 -6.18 -8.21
N LYS A 144 57.04 -6.91 -8.86
CA LYS A 144 58.03 -6.31 -9.77
C LYS A 144 58.03 -6.99 -11.14
N ILE A 145 58.13 -6.19 -12.19
CA ILE A 145 58.47 -6.63 -13.55
C ILE A 145 59.92 -6.24 -13.78
N LEU A 146 60.79 -7.22 -13.97
CA LEU A 146 62.23 -7.04 -14.06
C LEU A 146 62.68 -7.33 -15.49
N PRO A 147 62.98 -6.31 -16.30
CA PRO A 147 63.57 -6.54 -17.61
C PRO A 147 64.97 -7.11 -17.44
N LEU A 148 65.26 -8.20 -18.13
CA LEU A 148 66.58 -8.80 -18.22
C LEU A 148 67.30 -8.22 -19.45
N ALA A 149 68.63 -8.10 -19.37
CA ALA A 149 69.43 -7.82 -20.57
C ALA A 149 69.22 -8.95 -21.62
N VAL A 150 69.62 -8.72 -22.87
CA VAL A 150 69.59 -9.79 -23.89
C VAL A 150 70.59 -10.88 -23.46
N LEU A 151 70.05 -11.94 -22.86
CA LEU A 151 70.80 -13.08 -22.37
C LEU A 151 70.90 -14.14 -23.47
N SER A 152 72.06 -14.80 -23.55
CA SER A 152 72.31 -15.92 -24.46
C SER A 152 72.78 -17.14 -23.68
N GLY A 153 72.16 -18.30 -23.96
CA GLY A 153 72.57 -19.59 -23.38
C GLY A 153 71.89 -19.90 -22.04
N GLU A 154 72.43 -19.40 -20.94
CA GLU A 154 71.96 -19.74 -19.59
C GLU A 154 71.67 -18.51 -18.74
N LEU A 155 70.57 -18.58 -17.99
CA LEU A 155 70.20 -17.66 -16.92
C LEU A 155 70.39 -18.35 -15.58
N ASP A 156 71.39 -17.91 -14.81
CA ASP A 156 71.59 -18.31 -13.43
C ASP A 156 70.89 -17.32 -12.51
N LEU A 157 69.82 -17.77 -11.87
CA LEU A 157 68.98 -16.95 -11.00
C LEU A 157 69.23 -17.34 -9.54
N VAL A 158 69.73 -16.39 -8.74
CA VAL A 158 69.96 -16.55 -7.31
C VAL A 158 69.05 -15.60 -6.54
N ILE A 159 68.28 -16.12 -5.60
CA ILE A 159 67.33 -15.34 -4.79
C ILE A 159 67.64 -15.57 -3.31
N HIS A 160 68.08 -14.51 -2.65
CA HIS A 160 68.20 -14.47 -1.20
C HIS A 160 66.87 -14.05 -0.61
N ILE A 161 66.35 -14.82 0.34
CA ILE A 161 65.10 -14.51 1.03
C ILE A 161 65.36 -14.46 2.53
N SER A 162 64.82 -13.43 3.17
CA SER A 162 64.78 -13.29 4.63
C SER A 162 63.32 -13.13 5.03
N ASN A 163 62.83 -13.97 5.94
CA ASN A 163 61.47 -13.87 6.46
C ASN A 163 61.45 -13.97 7.99
N PHE A 164 61.14 -12.83 8.62
CA PHE A 164 60.89 -12.75 10.06
C PHE A 164 59.54 -12.10 10.39
N SER A 165 58.71 -11.85 9.36
CA SER A 165 57.49 -11.06 9.51
C SER A 165 56.19 -11.82 9.26
N HIS A 166 56.22 -12.87 8.45
CA HIS A 166 55.02 -13.55 7.98
C HIS A 166 55.14 -15.07 8.08
N LYS A 167 54.03 -15.81 8.16
CA LYS A 167 54.10 -17.29 8.24
C LYS A 167 54.42 -17.93 6.89
N TYR A 168 53.80 -17.42 5.83
CA TYR A 168 54.06 -17.88 4.47
C TYR A 168 55.38 -17.26 4.00
N ALA A 169 56.36 -18.13 3.77
CA ALA A 169 57.75 -17.79 3.56
C ALA A 169 58.35 -18.62 2.43
N GLY A 170 59.42 -18.13 1.81
CA GLY A 170 60.01 -18.70 0.60
C GLY A 170 59.27 -18.31 -0.67
N ILE A 171 59.64 -18.96 -1.79
CA ILE A 171 59.06 -18.67 -3.12
C ILE A 171 57.76 -19.47 -3.29
N HIS A 172 56.71 -19.04 -2.60
CA HIS A 172 55.37 -19.64 -2.74
C HIS A 172 54.58 -19.04 -3.91
N GLY A 173 54.93 -17.83 -4.37
CA GLY A 173 54.35 -17.20 -5.55
C GLY A 173 55.05 -17.66 -6.83
N LEU A 174 54.31 -17.78 -7.93
CA LEU A 174 54.84 -18.23 -9.22
C LEU A 174 55.59 -17.10 -9.93
N ILE A 175 56.92 -17.13 -9.88
CA ILE A 175 57.78 -16.26 -10.71
C ILE A 175 57.61 -16.69 -12.18
N ARG A 176 57.35 -15.74 -13.08
CA ARG A 176 57.17 -16.03 -14.51
C ARG A 176 58.27 -15.42 -15.36
N LEU A 177 58.74 -16.19 -16.33
CA LEU A 177 59.70 -15.78 -17.35
C LEU A 177 59.01 -15.67 -18.72
N GLY A 178 59.31 -14.61 -19.46
CA GLY A 178 58.85 -14.45 -20.83
C GLY A 178 59.33 -13.15 -21.46
N HIS A 179 58.90 -12.86 -22.68
CA HIS A 179 59.23 -11.58 -23.30
C HIS A 179 58.46 -10.43 -22.65
N LEU A 180 59.12 -9.27 -22.58
CA LEU A 180 58.57 -8.07 -21.93
C LEU A 180 57.21 -7.64 -22.54
N ASP A 181 57.06 -7.76 -23.86
CA ASP A 181 55.83 -7.44 -24.60
C ASP A 181 54.69 -8.44 -24.38
N ARG A 182 54.95 -9.58 -23.74
CA ARG A 182 53.91 -10.53 -23.29
C ARG A 182 53.56 -10.37 -21.81
N ILE A 183 54.57 -10.09 -20.97
CA ILE A 183 54.36 -9.90 -19.53
C ILE A 183 53.58 -8.61 -19.25
N ILE A 184 53.92 -7.49 -19.89
CA ILE A 184 53.27 -6.20 -19.62
C ILE A 184 51.76 -6.23 -19.92
N PRO A 185 51.28 -6.70 -21.10
CA PRO A 185 49.84 -6.74 -21.36
C PRO A 185 49.08 -7.66 -20.40
N LEU A 186 49.64 -8.83 -20.06
CA LEU A 186 49.03 -9.75 -19.11
C LEU A 186 48.86 -9.10 -17.73
N TRP A 187 49.90 -8.42 -17.26
CA TRP A 187 49.86 -7.68 -15.99
C TRP A 187 48.89 -6.50 -16.04
N ASN A 188 48.93 -5.69 -17.11
CA ASN A 188 48.02 -4.56 -17.30
C ASN A 188 46.55 -5.00 -17.29
N VAL A 189 46.20 -6.10 -17.95
CA VAL A 189 44.83 -6.63 -17.94
C VAL A 189 44.40 -6.98 -16.51
N ASN A 190 45.21 -7.74 -15.77
CA ASN A 190 44.90 -8.11 -14.39
C ASN A 190 44.80 -6.89 -13.47
N TYR A 191 45.70 -5.91 -13.64
CA TYR A 191 45.72 -4.67 -12.88
C TYR A 191 44.47 -3.81 -13.18
N THR A 192 44.12 -3.64 -14.45
CA THR A 192 42.91 -2.90 -14.88
C THR A 192 41.63 -3.57 -14.38
N VAL A 193 41.51 -4.90 -14.52
CA VAL A 193 40.34 -5.65 -14.01
C VAL A 193 40.20 -5.47 -12.49
N SER A 194 41.32 -5.53 -11.77
CA SER A 194 41.33 -5.32 -10.31
C SER A 194 40.82 -3.92 -9.93
N TRP A 195 41.28 -2.87 -10.62
CA TRP A 195 40.79 -1.50 -10.42
C TRP A 195 39.31 -1.33 -10.74
N MET A 196 38.83 -1.93 -11.84
CA MET A 196 37.42 -1.91 -12.20
C MET A 196 36.55 -2.55 -11.12
N ILE A 197 36.98 -3.70 -10.59
CA ILE A 197 36.27 -4.40 -9.51
C ILE A 197 36.23 -3.54 -8.24
N MET A 198 37.36 -2.94 -7.83
CA MET A 198 37.38 -2.06 -6.66
C MET A 198 36.45 -0.85 -6.84
N LEU A 199 36.52 -0.17 -7.98
CA LEU A 199 35.65 0.96 -8.27
C LEU A 199 34.17 0.54 -8.22
N PHE A 200 33.84 -0.61 -8.81
CA PHE A 200 32.48 -1.14 -8.81
C PHE A 200 31.97 -1.49 -7.40
N MET A 201 32.81 -2.11 -6.54
CA MET A 201 32.47 -2.38 -5.14
C MET A 201 32.27 -1.08 -4.34
N GLY A 202 33.09 -0.06 -4.58
CA GLY A 202 32.92 1.27 -3.98
C GLY A 202 31.60 1.93 -4.37
N ILE A 203 31.25 1.90 -5.66
CA ILE A 203 29.97 2.42 -6.15
C ILE A 203 28.79 1.67 -5.53
N LEU A 204 28.84 0.33 -5.46
CA LEU A 204 27.79 -0.47 -4.84
C LEU A 204 27.66 -0.19 -3.34
N SER A 205 28.77 -0.02 -2.63
CA SER A 205 28.77 0.38 -1.22
C SER A 205 28.03 1.71 -1.02
N LEU A 206 28.36 2.74 -1.82
CA LEU A 206 27.70 4.04 -1.75
C LEU A 206 26.23 3.99 -2.16
N TYR A 207 25.91 3.23 -3.22
CA TYR A 207 24.53 3.02 -3.67
C TYR A 207 23.64 2.47 -2.55
N HIS A 208 24.09 1.40 -1.88
CA HIS A 208 23.32 0.78 -0.80
C HIS A 208 23.21 1.68 0.44
N MET A 209 24.23 2.50 0.71
CA MET A 209 24.17 3.52 1.74
C MET A 209 23.10 4.58 1.41
N LEU A 210 23.04 5.04 0.16
CA LEU A 210 22.05 6.00 -0.32
C LEU A 210 20.63 5.42 -0.28
N VAL A 211 20.44 4.16 -0.67
CA VAL A 211 19.15 3.46 -0.55
C VAL A 211 18.67 3.43 0.90
N TYR A 212 19.57 3.20 1.86
CA TYR A 212 19.22 3.27 3.28
C TYR A 212 18.83 4.68 3.74
N PHE A 213 19.49 5.73 3.24
CA PHE A 213 19.11 7.11 3.58
C PHE A 213 17.75 7.49 3.01
N ILE A 214 17.43 7.05 1.79
CA ILE A 214 16.11 7.21 1.17
C ILE A 214 15.05 6.40 1.92
N ASN A 215 15.38 5.17 2.31
CA ASN A 215 14.46 4.26 3.00
C ASN A 215 15.09 3.67 4.26
N ARG A 216 14.99 4.42 5.37
CA ARG A 216 15.52 4.04 6.69
C ARG A 216 14.91 2.75 7.25
N SER A 217 13.76 2.31 6.73
CA SER A 217 13.15 1.04 7.13
C SER A 217 13.93 -0.18 6.64
N GLU A 218 14.63 -0.06 5.51
CA GLU A 218 15.39 -1.15 4.89
C GLU A 218 16.82 -1.25 5.49
N LYS A 219 16.89 -1.75 6.73
CA LYS A 219 18.16 -1.94 7.46
C LYS A 219 19.15 -2.85 6.71
N ASN A 220 18.67 -3.74 5.85
CA ASN A 220 19.52 -4.63 5.06
C ASN A 220 20.34 -3.87 4.02
N ALA A 221 19.86 -2.74 3.50
CA ALA A 221 20.63 -1.90 2.57
C ALA A 221 21.91 -1.38 3.24
N LEU A 222 21.83 -0.88 4.48
CA LEU A 222 23.02 -0.45 5.22
C LEU A 222 24.00 -1.61 5.49
N ARG A 223 23.49 -2.80 5.83
CA ARG A 223 24.33 -3.99 6.02
C ARG A 223 25.03 -4.39 4.72
N MET A 224 24.32 -4.35 3.60
CA MET A 224 24.91 -4.61 2.27
C MET A 224 26.00 -3.60 1.94
N SER A 225 25.80 -2.31 2.23
CA SER A 225 26.83 -1.28 2.07
C SER A 225 28.13 -1.67 2.80
N TYR A 226 28.03 -2.10 4.06
CA TYR A 226 29.20 -2.58 4.79
C TYR A 226 29.80 -3.86 4.21
N VAL A 227 29.01 -4.82 3.72
CA VAL A 227 29.53 -6.00 3.03
C VAL A 227 30.37 -5.60 1.80
N TYR A 228 29.87 -4.67 0.98
CA TYR A 228 30.61 -4.16 -0.17
C TYR A 228 31.90 -3.42 0.22
N LEU A 229 31.85 -2.62 1.29
CA LEU A 229 33.04 -1.97 1.84
C LEU A 229 34.07 -3.00 2.33
N GLY A 230 33.63 -4.03 3.03
CA GLY A 230 34.50 -5.12 3.48
C GLY A 230 35.16 -5.85 2.31
N ILE A 231 34.40 -6.12 1.24
CA ILE A 231 34.94 -6.75 0.02
C ILE A 231 35.88 -5.81 -0.71
N LEU A 232 35.62 -4.50 -0.75
CA LEU A 232 36.55 -3.51 -1.30
C LEU A 232 37.89 -3.53 -0.56
N ILE A 233 37.86 -3.58 0.77
CA ILE A 233 39.06 -3.70 1.63
C ILE A 233 39.81 -4.99 1.34
N LEU A 234 39.10 -6.12 1.21
CA LEU A 234 39.71 -7.40 0.86
C LEU A 234 40.28 -7.38 -0.55
N SER A 235 39.56 -6.80 -1.51
CA SER A 235 39.97 -6.74 -2.91
C SER A 235 41.22 -5.88 -3.10
N SER A 236 41.34 -4.77 -2.38
CA SER A 236 42.50 -3.87 -2.46
C SER A 236 43.78 -4.47 -1.85
N THR A 237 43.64 -5.46 -0.97
CA THR A 237 44.75 -6.04 -0.21
C THR A 237 45.07 -7.48 -0.60
N LEU A 238 44.12 -8.32 -0.99
CA LEU A 238 44.29 -9.76 -1.20
C LEU A 238 44.38 -10.20 -2.67
N ILE A 239 43.90 -9.39 -3.62
CA ILE A 239 44.01 -9.73 -5.06
C ILE A 239 45.49 -9.78 -5.47
N GLU A 240 45.82 -10.66 -6.41
CA GLU A 240 47.19 -10.90 -6.92
C GLU A 240 47.91 -9.61 -7.37
N SER A 241 47.17 -8.63 -7.89
CA SER A 241 47.67 -7.31 -8.31
C SER A 241 48.10 -6.39 -7.15
N ARG A 242 47.68 -6.69 -5.91
CA ARG A 242 48.08 -6.04 -4.65
C ARG A 242 48.15 -4.51 -4.76
N ILE A 243 47.11 -3.91 -5.32
CA ILE A 243 47.09 -2.49 -5.73
C ILE A 243 47.55 -1.56 -4.61
N LEU A 244 47.02 -1.73 -3.39
CA LEU A 244 47.30 -0.82 -2.29
C LEU A 244 48.74 -0.96 -1.77
N PHE A 245 49.33 -2.16 -1.84
CA PHE A 245 50.73 -2.38 -1.49
C PHE A 245 51.68 -1.80 -2.53
N ASN A 246 51.31 -1.78 -3.81
CA ASN A 246 52.12 -1.19 -4.87
C ASN A 246 52.05 0.35 -4.91
N LEU A 247 51.03 0.96 -4.30
CA LEU A 247 50.84 2.42 -4.25
C LEU A 247 51.49 3.07 -3.01
N LEU A 248 51.61 2.31 -1.91
CA LEU A 248 52.05 2.83 -0.62
C LEU A 248 53.47 2.34 -0.26
N PRO A 249 54.24 3.14 0.49
CA PRO A 249 55.58 2.73 0.95
C PRO A 249 55.57 1.46 1.81
N ASP A 250 56.72 0.77 1.87
CA ASP A 250 56.90 -0.49 2.61
C ASP A 250 56.51 -0.42 4.10
N VAL A 251 56.58 0.76 4.72
CA VAL A 251 56.15 1.01 6.11
C VAL A 251 54.69 0.62 6.34
N PHE A 252 53.84 0.71 5.31
CA PHE A 252 52.43 0.37 5.39
C PHE A 252 52.14 -1.12 5.20
N CYS A 253 53.14 -1.98 4.91
CA CYS A 253 52.89 -3.41 4.67
C CYS A 253 52.18 -4.09 5.86
N MET A 254 52.63 -3.83 7.09
CA MET A 254 52.03 -4.43 8.29
C MET A 254 50.65 -3.83 8.64
N PRO A 255 50.48 -2.50 8.67
CA PRO A 255 49.15 -1.89 8.84
C PRO A 255 48.13 -2.35 7.79
N LEU A 256 48.50 -2.43 6.51
CA LEU A 256 47.61 -2.89 5.44
C LEU A 256 47.23 -4.36 5.59
N PHE A 257 48.17 -5.20 6.03
CA PHE A 257 47.85 -6.58 6.37
C PHE A 257 46.82 -6.67 7.49
N ARG A 258 46.93 -5.86 8.55
CA ARG A 258 45.90 -5.77 9.61
C ARG A 258 44.57 -5.24 9.08
N PHE A 259 44.62 -4.21 8.25
CA PHE A 259 43.43 -3.62 7.62
C PHE A 259 42.64 -4.65 6.80
N SER A 260 43.32 -5.55 6.09
CA SER A 260 42.66 -6.65 5.37
C SER A 260 41.81 -7.55 6.28
N ARG A 261 42.22 -7.77 7.53
CA ARG A 261 41.48 -8.60 8.51
C ARG A 261 40.19 -7.95 8.98
N ILE A 262 40.18 -6.62 9.07
CA ILE A 262 38.96 -5.85 9.33
C ILE A 262 37.93 -6.11 8.22
N GLY A 263 38.38 -6.16 6.96
CA GLY A 263 37.53 -6.52 5.82
C GLY A 263 36.81 -7.87 6.01
N ILE A 264 37.53 -8.91 6.46
CA ILE A 264 36.95 -10.25 6.71
C ILE A 264 35.86 -10.16 7.79
N VAL A 265 36.14 -9.46 8.90
CA VAL A 265 35.18 -9.30 10.01
C VAL A 265 33.90 -8.60 9.55
N ILE A 266 34.04 -7.53 8.76
CA ILE A 266 32.91 -6.77 8.23
C ILE A 266 32.04 -7.66 7.34
N VAL A 267 32.66 -8.37 6.38
CA VAL A 267 31.94 -9.25 5.45
C VAL A 267 31.22 -10.37 6.22
N LEU A 268 31.92 -11.03 7.14
CA LEU A 268 31.35 -12.12 7.94
C LEU A 268 30.16 -11.64 8.78
N TYR A 269 30.36 -10.58 9.58
CA TYR A 269 29.33 -10.10 10.50
C TYR A 269 28.08 -9.62 9.76
N PHE A 270 28.25 -8.70 8.81
CA PHE A 270 27.10 -8.10 8.12
C PHE A 270 26.47 -9.08 7.12
N GLY A 271 27.27 -9.87 6.41
CA GLY A 271 26.80 -10.89 5.47
C GLY A 271 25.99 -11.97 6.18
N ALA A 272 26.54 -12.61 7.21
CA ALA A 272 25.80 -13.64 7.95
C ALA A 272 24.59 -13.04 8.71
N SER A 273 24.68 -11.81 9.22
CA SER A 273 23.53 -11.16 9.86
C SER A 273 22.34 -10.95 8.92
N ILE A 274 22.58 -10.67 7.63
CA ILE A 274 21.49 -10.59 6.63
C ILE A 274 20.81 -11.95 6.48
N LEU A 275 21.61 -13.02 6.29
CA LEU A 275 21.10 -14.38 6.06
C LEU A 275 20.39 -14.96 7.29
N LEU A 276 20.93 -14.73 8.48
CA LEU A 276 20.37 -15.20 9.76
C LEU A 276 19.06 -14.48 10.13
N ASN A 277 18.88 -13.23 9.69
CA ASN A 277 17.62 -12.50 9.92
C ASN A 277 16.49 -12.92 8.97
N LEU A 278 16.79 -13.64 7.89
CA LEU A 278 15.84 -13.97 6.84
C LEU A 278 14.68 -14.86 7.33
N ALA A 279 14.97 -15.82 8.22
CA ALA A 279 13.96 -16.71 8.80
C ALA A 279 13.09 -16.06 9.89
N GLN A 280 13.50 -14.89 10.43
CA GLN A 280 12.80 -14.12 11.47
C GLN A 280 12.54 -14.86 12.81
N MET A 281 13.30 -15.93 13.10
CA MET A 281 13.15 -16.69 14.35
C MET A 281 14.00 -16.16 15.50
N ARG A 282 13.53 -16.37 16.74
CA ARG A 282 14.25 -15.96 17.97
C ARG A 282 15.60 -16.66 18.14
N VAL A 283 15.72 -17.92 17.69
CA VAL A 283 16.98 -18.69 17.76
C VAL A 283 18.11 -17.98 17.03
N PHE A 284 17.87 -17.55 15.78
CA PHE A 284 18.88 -16.86 14.98
C PHE A 284 19.27 -15.49 15.53
N LYS A 285 18.38 -14.80 16.27
CA LYS A 285 18.77 -13.57 16.99
C LYS A 285 19.84 -13.83 18.05
N LYS A 286 19.77 -14.96 18.77
CA LYS A 286 20.81 -15.37 19.72
C LYS A 286 22.12 -15.70 18.99
N VAL A 287 22.04 -16.39 17.84
CA VAL A 287 23.21 -16.70 17.00
C VAL A 287 23.89 -15.41 16.52
N ILE A 288 23.12 -14.40 16.09
CA ILE A 288 23.67 -13.09 15.69
C ILE A 288 24.39 -12.40 16.86
N SER A 289 23.88 -12.49 18.08
CA SER A 289 24.58 -11.95 19.27
C SER A 289 25.90 -12.66 19.52
N PHE A 290 25.93 -13.99 19.39
CA PHE A 290 27.17 -14.78 19.49
C PHE A 290 28.16 -14.43 18.37
N LEU A 291 27.68 -14.31 17.12
CA LEU A 291 28.46 -13.86 15.97
C LEU A 291 29.05 -12.47 16.21
N LYS A 292 28.29 -11.54 16.80
CA LYS A 292 28.77 -10.20 17.14
C LYS A 292 29.95 -10.26 18.12
N LEU A 293 29.82 -11.07 19.19
CA LEU A 293 30.88 -11.25 20.17
C LEU A 293 32.12 -11.88 19.52
N TYR A 294 31.92 -12.93 18.74
CA TYR A 294 32.98 -13.61 17.98
C TYR A 294 33.76 -12.66 17.06
N CYS A 295 33.05 -11.87 16.25
CA CYS A 295 33.64 -10.86 15.36
C CYS A 295 34.35 -9.74 16.14
N LEU A 296 33.80 -9.28 17.26
CA LEU A 296 34.42 -8.26 18.10
C LEU A 296 35.71 -8.76 18.75
N THR A 297 35.72 -10.00 19.26
CA THR A 297 36.90 -10.64 19.83
C THR A 297 38.00 -10.74 18.78
N PHE A 298 37.69 -11.20 17.56
CA PHE A 298 38.71 -11.31 16.51
C PHE A 298 39.19 -9.94 16.00
N LEU A 299 38.32 -8.93 15.97
CA LEU A 299 38.73 -7.55 15.66
C LEU A 299 39.76 -7.06 16.69
N MET A 300 39.51 -7.29 17.98
CA MET A 300 40.44 -6.92 19.06
C MET A 300 41.77 -7.67 18.94
N VAL A 301 41.72 -8.99 18.68
CA VAL A 301 42.89 -9.82 18.42
C VAL A 301 43.68 -9.31 17.21
N SER A 302 43.00 -8.91 16.14
CA SER A 302 43.63 -8.42 14.91
C SER A 302 44.41 -7.12 15.10
N VAL A 303 43.94 -6.26 16.01
CA VAL A 303 44.60 -4.98 16.33
C VAL A 303 45.76 -5.17 17.29
N LEU A 304 45.58 -5.97 18.35
CA LEU A 304 46.54 -6.08 19.46
C LEU A 304 47.65 -7.09 19.19
N THR A 305 47.42 -8.12 18.38
CA THR A 305 48.38 -9.22 18.21
C THR A 305 49.51 -8.83 17.24
N PRO A 306 50.78 -9.18 17.55
CA PRO A 306 51.86 -9.09 16.58
C PRO A 306 51.55 -9.86 15.28
N VAL A 307 51.93 -9.32 14.13
CA VAL A 307 51.60 -9.90 12.80
C VAL A 307 52.09 -11.35 12.65
N ARG A 308 53.19 -11.69 13.33
CA ARG A 308 53.77 -13.02 13.40
C ARG A 308 52.73 -14.08 13.80
N HIS A 309 52.03 -13.87 14.91
CA HIS A 309 51.02 -14.79 15.42
C HIS A 309 49.64 -14.57 14.79
N LEU A 310 49.37 -13.35 14.31
CA LEU A 310 48.09 -13.01 13.71
C LEU A 310 47.73 -13.93 12.54
N SER A 311 48.71 -14.33 11.73
CA SER A 311 48.48 -15.22 10.57
C SER A 311 47.95 -16.60 10.99
N GLU A 312 48.40 -17.13 12.13
CA GLU A 312 47.95 -18.42 12.66
C GLU A 312 46.57 -18.34 13.26
N ILE A 313 46.34 -17.31 14.08
CA ILE A 313 45.03 -17.09 14.70
C ILE A 313 43.97 -16.83 13.63
N THR A 314 44.34 -16.14 12.55
CA THR A 314 43.46 -15.89 11.41
C THR A 314 42.99 -17.19 10.76
N PHE A 315 43.87 -18.18 10.58
CA PHE A 315 43.48 -19.48 10.00
C PHE A 315 42.41 -20.19 10.84
N TYR A 316 42.57 -20.22 12.16
CA TYR A 316 41.58 -20.80 13.07
C TYR A 316 40.26 -20.02 13.04
N PHE A 317 40.34 -18.68 12.97
CA PHE A 317 39.16 -17.83 12.84
C PHE A 317 38.41 -18.06 11.53
N GLU A 318 39.11 -18.16 10.40
CA GLU A 318 38.50 -18.42 9.09
C GLU A 318 37.83 -19.81 9.07
N THR A 319 38.49 -20.82 9.62
CA THR A 319 37.95 -22.19 9.75
C THR A 319 36.68 -22.20 10.59
N LEU A 320 36.69 -21.58 11.77
CA LEU A 320 35.53 -21.50 12.64
C LEU A 320 34.41 -20.62 12.06
N SER A 321 34.74 -19.64 11.21
CA SER A 321 33.74 -18.83 10.49
C SER A 321 32.89 -19.66 9.53
N GLY A 322 33.41 -20.79 9.04
CA GLY A 322 32.65 -21.77 8.25
C GLY A 322 31.39 -22.28 8.95
N PHE A 323 31.42 -22.38 10.29
CA PHE A 323 30.23 -22.73 11.09
C PHE A 323 29.09 -21.71 10.89
N PHE A 324 29.39 -20.41 10.89
CA PHE A 324 28.37 -19.37 10.70
C PHE A 324 27.81 -19.36 9.27
N ILE A 325 28.61 -19.74 8.27
CA ILE A 325 28.14 -19.92 6.89
C ILE A 325 27.17 -21.10 6.83
N LEU A 326 27.49 -22.22 7.49
CA LEU A 326 26.61 -23.39 7.57
C LEU A 326 25.29 -23.06 8.29
N VAL A 327 25.34 -22.37 9.43
CA VAL A 327 24.12 -21.93 10.14
C VAL A 327 23.32 -20.93 9.29
N SER A 328 23.98 -20.08 8.50
CA SER A 328 23.32 -19.19 7.55
C SER A 328 22.61 -19.96 6.44
N LEU A 329 23.20 -21.05 5.93
CA LEU A 329 22.55 -21.95 4.97
C LEU A 329 21.29 -22.58 5.56
N VAL A 330 21.34 -23.04 6.82
CA VAL A 330 20.16 -23.55 7.53
C VAL A 330 19.07 -22.48 7.66
N SER A 331 19.44 -21.25 8.06
CA SER A 331 18.50 -20.13 8.15
C SER A 331 17.82 -19.82 6.82
N VAL A 332 18.58 -19.76 5.74
CA VAL A 332 18.05 -19.46 4.40
C VAL A 332 17.19 -20.61 3.87
N SER A 333 17.60 -21.86 4.11
CA SER A 333 16.80 -23.05 3.76
C SER A 333 15.46 -23.06 4.48
N LEU A 334 15.46 -22.70 5.77
CA LEU A 334 14.23 -22.58 6.55
C LEU A 334 13.38 -21.40 6.08
N ALA A 335 14.00 -20.27 5.74
CA ALA A 335 13.29 -19.14 5.15
C ALA A 335 12.65 -19.48 3.79
N LEU A 336 13.30 -20.34 2.99
CA LEU A 336 12.76 -20.87 1.74
C LEU A 336 11.55 -21.79 2.00
N TYR A 337 11.67 -22.70 2.98
CA TYR A 337 10.57 -23.58 3.40
C TYR A 337 9.36 -22.78 3.92
N LEU A 338 9.61 -21.75 4.73
CA LEU A 338 8.59 -20.82 5.24
C LEU A 338 8.10 -19.79 4.21
N GLN A 339 8.50 -19.94 2.94
CA GLN A 339 8.13 -19.06 1.83
C GLN A 339 8.34 -17.56 2.12
N ARG A 340 9.43 -17.23 2.83
CA ARG A 340 9.78 -15.84 3.12
C ARG A 340 10.17 -15.11 1.84
N LYS A 341 9.85 -13.81 1.82
CA LYS A 341 10.12 -12.90 0.72
C LYS A 341 11.60 -12.94 0.31
N ASP A 342 11.85 -12.98 -1.00
CA ASP A 342 13.17 -12.96 -1.64
C ASP A 342 14.10 -14.16 -1.26
N SER A 343 13.63 -15.14 -0.49
CA SER A 343 14.44 -16.27 0.02
C SER A 343 15.06 -17.17 -1.05
N LYS A 344 14.34 -17.41 -2.15
CA LYS A 344 14.85 -18.16 -3.31
C LYS A 344 16.15 -17.57 -3.84
N LEU A 345 16.21 -16.24 -3.95
CA LEU A 345 17.37 -15.53 -4.49
C LEU A 345 18.60 -15.70 -3.59
N TYR A 346 18.42 -15.53 -2.28
CA TYR A 346 19.47 -15.72 -1.28
C TYR A 346 19.95 -17.17 -1.19
N PHE A 347 19.05 -18.14 -1.37
CA PHE A 347 19.40 -19.57 -1.30
C PHE A 347 20.32 -19.99 -2.45
N TYR A 348 19.88 -19.77 -3.69
CA TYR A 348 20.66 -20.19 -4.87
C TYR A 348 21.98 -19.44 -4.97
N SER A 349 22.00 -18.16 -4.60
CA SER A 349 23.22 -17.38 -4.60
C SER A 349 24.22 -17.88 -3.53
N LEU A 350 23.74 -18.25 -2.34
CA LEU A 350 24.60 -18.78 -1.26
C LEU A 350 25.17 -20.15 -1.62
N VAL A 351 24.37 -21.04 -2.22
CA VAL A 351 24.83 -22.35 -2.69
C VAL A 351 25.95 -22.19 -3.72
N LEU A 352 25.81 -21.23 -4.65
CA LEU A 352 26.83 -20.94 -5.65
C LEU A 352 28.14 -20.44 -5.02
N ALA A 353 28.07 -19.57 -4.00
CA ALA A 353 29.24 -19.14 -3.24
C ALA A 353 29.93 -20.30 -2.50
N ILE A 354 29.15 -21.18 -1.86
CA ILE A 354 29.70 -22.35 -1.16
C ILE A 354 30.41 -23.27 -2.15
N PHE A 355 29.80 -23.52 -3.31
CA PHE A 355 30.40 -24.35 -4.36
C PHE A 355 31.72 -23.75 -4.88
N GLY A 356 31.77 -22.44 -5.08
CA GLY A 356 33.03 -21.75 -5.42
C GLY A 356 34.11 -21.86 -4.36
N GLY A 357 33.74 -21.78 -3.07
CA GLY A 357 34.65 -22.02 -1.96
C GLY A 357 35.19 -23.46 -1.92
N ILE A 358 34.34 -24.46 -2.20
CA ILE A 358 34.76 -25.87 -2.30
C ILE A 358 35.75 -26.06 -3.44
N ILE A 359 35.50 -25.44 -4.61
CA ILE A 359 36.43 -25.46 -5.75
C ILE A 359 37.78 -24.87 -5.34
N ASP A 360 37.79 -23.72 -4.64
CA ASP A 360 39.04 -23.12 -4.17
C ASP A 360 39.82 -24.05 -3.23
N VAL A 361 39.16 -24.65 -2.24
CA VAL A 361 39.81 -25.61 -1.32
C VAL A 361 40.39 -26.79 -2.08
N PHE A 362 39.67 -27.31 -3.08
CA PHE A 362 40.15 -28.39 -3.94
C PHE A 362 41.38 -27.98 -4.76
N LEU A 363 41.36 -26.78 -5.37
CA LEU A 363 42.49 -26.26 -6.16
C LEU A 363 43.72 -25.95 -5.30
N ILE A 364 43.53 -25.47 -4.06
CA ILE A 364 44.62 -25.27 -3.09
C ILE A 364 45.25 -26.62 -2.72
N SER A 365 44.42 -27.64 -2.49
CA SER A 365 44.89 -28.97 -2.07
C SER A 365 45.55 -29.76 -3.21
N ASN A 366 45.32 -29.37 -4.47
CA ASN A 366 45.87 -30.04 -5.65
C ASN A 366 46.65 -29.05 -6.54
N PRO A 367 47.92 -28.72 -6.18
CA PRO A 367 48.71 -27.69 -6.85
C PRO A 367 48.92 -27.93 -8.35
N ASN A 368 48.80 -29.19 -8.80
CA ASN A 368 48.98 -29.60 -10.20
C ASN A 368 47.98 -28.95 -11.16
N PHE A 369 46.80 -28.52 -10.68
CA PHE A 369 45.79 -27.85 -11.49
C PHE A 369 46.01 -26.34 -11.61
N GLY A 370 46.98 -25.79 -10.88
CA GLY A 370 47.18 -24.35 -10.72
C GLY A 370 46.13 -23.73 -9.80
N TYR A 371 46.56 -22.89 -8.87
CA TYR A 371 45.64 -22.19 -7.98
C TYR A 371 44.92 -21.05 -8.72
N ARG A 372 43.58 -21.01 -8.62
CA ARG A 372 42.73 -19.94 -9.12
C ARG A 372 41.72 -19.58 -8.03
N PRO A 373 41.65 -18.33 -7.57
CA PRO A 373 40.69 -17.93 -6.54
C PRO A 373 39.29 -17.74 -7.16
N MET A 374 38.62 -18.85 -7.46
CA MET A 374 37.22 -18.90 -7.93
C MET A 374 36.24 -18.47 -6.82
N GLY A 375 36.65 -18.54 -5.56
CA GLY A 375 35.90 -18.09 -4.39
C GLY A 375 35.53 -16.62 -4.48
N LEU A 376 36.43 -15.74 -4.94
CA LEU A 376 36.11 -14.32 -5.16
C LEU A 376 35.05 -14.13 -6.25
N VAL A 377 35.15 -14.90 -7.35
CA VAL A 377 34.14 -14.86 -8.42
C VAL A 377 32.79 -15.32 -7.91
N SER A 378 32.76 -16.41 -7.16
CA SER A 378 31.53 -16.96 -6.56
C SER A 378 30.91 -16.00 -5.53
N LEU A 379 31.74 -15.24 -4.79
CA LEU A 379 31.30 -14.19 -3.88
C LEU A 379 30.63 -13.04 -4.64
N TYR A 380 31.18 -12.62 -5.79
CA TYR A 380 30.53 -11.62 -6.64
C TYR A 380 29.19 -12.12 -7.19
N LEU A 381 29.12 -13.37 -7.63
CA LEU A 381 27.88 -14.01 -8.08
C LEU A 381 26.87 -14.19 -6.95
N PHE A 382 27.31 -14.31 -5.70
CA PHE A 382 26.43 -14.35 -4.53
C PHE A 382 25.77 -12.99 -4.25
N ILE A 383 26.52 -11.91 -4.47
CA ILE A 383 26.21 -10.58 -3.96
C ILE A 383 25.42 -9.72 -4.96
N LEU A 384 25.66 -9.88 -6.26
CA LEU A 384 24.89 -9.21 -7.31
C LEU A 384 23.37 -9.47 -7.21
N PRO A 385 22.89 -10.72 -7.03
CA PRO A 385 21.48 -11.00 -6.79
C PRO A 385 20.91 -10.27 -5.58
N GLN A 386 21.68 -10.10 -4.50
CA GLN A 386 21.21 -9.43 -3.29
C GLN A 386 20.95 -7.94 -3.54
N THR A 387 21.78 -7.29 -4.37
CA THR A 387 21.52 -5.92 -4.83
C THR A 387 20.20 -5.85 -5.56
N LEU A 388 19.94 -6.77 -6.49
CA LEU A 388 18.67 -6.81 -7.22
C LEU A 388 17.48 -6.98 -6.25
N GLY A 389 17.61 -7.83 -5.23
CA GLY A 389 16.59 -8.00 -4.19
C GLY A 389 16.24 -6.69 -3.48
N VAL A 390 17.26 -5.94 -3.03
CA VAL A 390 17.07 -4.62 -2.39
C VAL A 390 16.44 -3.62 -3.36
N THR A 391 16.93 -3.54 -4.60
CA THR A 391 16.42 -2.63 -5.63
C THR A 391 14.95 -2.92 -5.97
N PHE A 392 14.58 -4.20 -6.16
CA PHE A 392 13.17 -4.59 -6.36
C PHE A 392 12.31 -4.35 -5.13
N GLY A 393 12.89 -4.42 -3.92
CA GLY A 393 12.25 -3.97 -2.68
C GLY A 393 11.85 -2.49 -2.77
N LEU A 394 12.79 -1.62 -3.14
CA LEU A 394 12.56 -0.18 -3.27
C LEU A 394 11.49 0.14 -4.33
N VAL A 395 11.54 -0.52 -5.49
CA VAL A 395 10.54 -0.33 -6.56
C VAL A 395 9.13 -0.70 -6.08
N ARG A 396 8.98 -1.79 -5.31
CA ARG A 396 7.68 -2.19 -4.74
C ARG A 396 7.14 -1.15 -3.75
N VAL A 397 8.01 -0.61 -2.88
CA VAL A 397 7.63 0.44 -1.93
C VAL A 397 7.18 1.70 -2.68
N TYR A 398 7.91 2.11 -3.71
CA TYR A 398 7.56 3.27 -4.53
C TYR A 398 6.20 3.09 -5.22
N LYS A 399 5.97 1.94 -5.88
CA LYS A 399 4.67 1.63 -6.51
C LYS A 399 3.50 1.66 -5.53
N ARG A 400 3.69 1.13 -4.31
CA ARG A 400 2.67 1.17 -3.26
C ARG A 400 2.41 2.60 -2.77
N SER A 401 3.47 3.41 -2.61
CA SER A 401 3.33 4.83 -2.26
C SER A 401 2.55 5.59 -3.33
N GLU A 402 2.81 5.32 -4.61
CA GLU A 402 2.09 5.94 -5.73
C GLU A 402 0.61 5.54 -5.73
N SER A 403 0.28 4.25 -5.51
CA SER A 403 -1.12 3.81 -5.51
C SER A 403 -1.92 4.44 -4.36
N ILE A 404 -1.33 4.49 -3.16
CA ILE A 404 -1.94 5.14 -1.98
C ILE A 404 -2.14 6.62 -2.26
N SER A 405 -1.16 7.30 -2.86
CA SER A 405 -1.28 8.71 -3.21
C SER A 405 -2.44 8.95 -4.20
N LYS A 406 -2.62 8.09 -5.20
CA LYS A 406 -3.74 8.17 -6.15
C LYS A 406 -5.09 7.93 -5.47
N GLU A 407 -5.16 6.95 -4.57
CA GLU A 407 -6.39 6.67 -3.82
C GLU A 407 -6.77 7.83 -2.89
N LEU A 408 -5.79 8.39 -2.16
CA LEU A 408 -5.99 9.57 -1.32
C LEU A 408 -6.49 10.76 -2.12
N TYR A 409 -5.95 10.99 -3.32
CA TYR A 409 -6.39 12.07 -4.18
C TYR A 409 -7.86 11.89 -4.60
N LYS A 410 -8.25 10.68 -5.02
CA LYS A 410 -9.65 10.36 -5.36
C LYS A 410 -10.59 10.54 -4.16
N ARG A 411 -10.20 10.08 -2.97
CA ARG A 411 -11.00 10.25 -1.75
C ARG A 411 -11.15 11.72 -1.37
N LYS A 412 -10.09 12.52 -1.52
CA LYS A 412 -10.13 13.96 -1.28
C LYS A 412 -11.13 14.65 -2.20
N GLU A 413 -11.09 14.36 -3.51
CA GLU A 413 -12.00 14.95 -4.48
C GLU A 413 -13.46 14.57 -4.22
N ALA A 414 -13.72 13.30 -3.89
CA ALA A 414 -15.05 12.84 -3.51
C ALA A 414 -15.57 13.53 -2.25
N LEU A 415 -14.70 13.72 -1.25
CA LEU A 415 -15.03 14.41 -0.02
C LEU A 415 -15.33 15.89 -0.27
N GLU A 416 -14.53 16.58 -1.08
CA GLU A 416 -14.78 17.99 -1.47
C GLU A 416 -16.14 18.14 -2.17
N LYS A 417 -16.50 17.23 -3.09
CA LYS A 417 -17.83 17.23 -3.71
C LYS A 417 -18.94 17.03 -2.68
N LYS A 418 -18.78 16.09 -1.75
CA LYS A 418 -19.76 15.82 -0.68
C LYS A 418 -19.93 17.00 0.27
N VAL A 419 -18.83 17.66 0.65
CA VAL A 419 -18.86 18.88 1.46
C VAL A 419 -19.62 19.98 0.71
N LYS A 420 -19.28 20.24 -0.56
CA LYS A 420 -19.93 21.29 -1.35
C LYS A 420 -21.44 21.06 -1.51
N ALA A 421 -21.86 19.81 -1.73
CA ALA A 421 -23.27 19.45 -1.80
C ALA A 421 -24.00 19.72 -0.46
N ARG A 422 -23.44 19.24 0.66
CA ARG A 422 -24.02 19.48 2.00
C ARG A 422 -24.11 20.96 2.36
N THR A 423 -23.09 21.75 2.00
CA THR A 423 -23.12 23.19 2.25
C THR A 423 -24.26 23.87 1.46
N ALA A 424 -24.48 23.47 0.20
CA ALA A 424 -25.58 24.00 -0.60
C ALA A 424 -26.96 23.64 -0.03
N ASP A 425 -27.13 22.41 0.47
CA ASP A 425 -28.39 21.97 1.10
C ASP A 425 -28.65 22.70 2.42
N LEU A 426 -27.62 22.87 3.24
CA LEU A 426 -27.68 23.66 4.48
C LEU A 426 -28.07 25.11 4.19
N GLU A 427 -27.49 25.73 3.18
CA GLU A 427 -27.84 27.09 2.78
C GLU A 427 -29.29 27.20 2.32
N LYS A 428 -29.79 26.23 1.55
CA LYS A 428 -31.21 26.19 1.13
C LYS A 428 -32.13 26.08 2.35
N ALA A 429 -31.85 25.15 3.26
CA ALA A 429 -32.64 24.97 4.48
C ALA A 429 -32.62 26.23 5.36
N ASN A 430 -31.46 26.87 5.49
CA ASN A 430 -31.34 28.09 6.30
C ASN A 430 -32.09 29.28 5.68
N ARG A 431 -32.04 29.43 4.34
CA ARG A 431 -32.83 30.43 3.61
C ARG A 431 -34.33 30.20 3.77
N TRP A 432 -34.79 28.96 3.62
CA TRP A 432 -36.20 28.60 3.82
C TRP A 432 -36.66 28.94 5.23
N LYS A 433 -35.88 28.55 6.26
CA LYS A 433 -36.19 28.85 7.67
C LYS A 433 -36.27 30.36 7.92
N ALA A 434 -35.34 31.15 7.37
CA ALA A 434 -35.34 32.60 7.50
C ALA A 434 -36.59 33.24 6.85
N ASN A 435 -36.93 32.81 5.63
CA ASN A 435 -38.11 33.29 4.92
C ASN A 435 -39.42 32.91 5.65
N PHE A 436 -39.52 31.68 6.16
CA PHE A 436 -40.65 31.19 6.94
C PHE A 436 -40.90 32.06 8.19
N VAL A 437 -39.87 32.26 9.02
CA VAL A 437 -39.97 33.09 10.24
C VAL A 437 -40.36 34.54 9.93
N SER A 438 -39.81 35.11 8.85
CA SER A 438 -40.10 36.48 8.41
C SER A 438 -41.56 36.65 7.99
N LEU A 439 -42.10 35.73 7.19
CA LEU A 439 -43.48 35.75 6.70
C LEU A 439 -44.49 35.62 7.84
N ILE A 440 -44.27 34.67 8.74
CA ILE A 440 -45.11 34.48 9.93
C ILE A 440 -45.17 35.73 10.79
N SER A 441 -44.00 36.31 11.06
CA SER A 441 -43.90 37.51 11.90
C SER A 441 -44.68 38.67 11.32
N HIS A 442 -44.67 38.83 9.99
CA HIS A 442 -45.42 39.87 9.30
C HIS A 442 -46.93 39.63 9.36
N ASP A 443 -47.38 38.43 9.01
CA ASP A 443 -48.80 38.13 8.85
C ASP A 443 -49.53 37.93 10.18
N LEU A 444 -48.82 37.55 11.25
CA LEU A 444 -49.35 37.51 12.61
C LEU A 444 -49.42 38.90 13.26
N ARG A 445 -48.45 39.78 12.95
CA ARG A 445 -48.39 41.15 13.49
C ARG A 445 -49.52 42.03 12.94
N SER A 446 -49.91 41.86 11.68
CA SER A 446 -50.94 42.68 11.04
C SER A 446 -52.31 42.65 11.76
N PRO A 447 -52.96 41.48 12.00
CA PRO A 447 -54.24 41.43 12.71
C PRO A 447 -54.12 41.87 14.17
N LEU A 448 -53.02 41.55 14.87
CA LEU A 448 -52.80 41.99 16.24
C LEU A 448 -52.63 43.51 16.36
N ASN A 449 -51.91 44.13 15.40
CA ASN A 449 -51.80 45.59 15.34
C ASN A 449 -53.15 46.25 15.05
N SER A 450 -53.98 45.66 14.19
CA SER A 450 -55.34 46.15 13.95
C SER A 450 -56.23 46.04 15.19
N VAL A 451 -56.11 44.97 15.97
CA VAL A 451 -56.79 44.84 17.27
C VAL A 451 -56.33 45.93 18.23
N ASN A 452 -55.01 46.14 18.37
CA ASN A 452 -54.46 47.17 19.26
C ASN A 452 -54.90 48.58 18.86
N GLN A 453 -54.83 48.95 17.58
CA GLN A 453 -55.27 50.27 17.10
C GLN A 453 -56.75 50.54 17.40
N ILE A 454 -57.60 49.52 17.29
CA ILE A 454 -59.02 49.65 17.60
C ILE A 454 -59.24 49.76 19.11
N LEU A 455 -58.49 49.01 19.91
CA LEU A 455 -58.51 49.15 21.37
C LEU A 455 -58.05 50.54 21.82
N ASP A 456 -57.00 51.11 21.20
CA ASP A 456 -56.52 52.47 21.48
C ASP A 456 -57.59 53.53 21.15
N VAL A 457 -58.32 53.36 20.04
CA VAL A 457 -59.44 54.24 19.65
C VAL A 457 -60.60 54.14 20.64
N ILE A 458 -60.94 52.92 21.08
CA ILE A 458 -61.96 52.69 22.11
C ILE A 458 -61.53 53.35 23.43
N GLU A 459 -60.25 53.24 23.81
CA GLU A 459 -59.72 53.81 25.06
C GLU A 459 -59.76 55.34 25.05
N PHE A 460 -59.36 55.97 23.94
CA PHE A 460 -59.30 57.43 23.82
C PHE A 460 -60.68 58.10 23.73
N SER A 461 -61.66 57.44 23.08
CA SER A 461 -62.98 58.03 22.80
C SER A 461 -64.15 57.24 23.42
N PHE A 462 -63.91 56.51 24.52
CA PHE A 462 -64.86 55.54 25.08
C PHE A 462 -66.26 56.13 25.36
N ASN A 463 -66.31 57.33 25.95
CA ASN A 463 -67.56 58.00 26.32
C ASN A 463 -68.24 58.71 25.14
N GLU A 464 -67.50 58.99 24.07
CA GLU A 464 -67.99 59.71 22.87
C GLU A 464 -68.42 58.74 21.76
N THR A 465 -67.98 57.48 21.82
CA THR A 465 -68.29 56.44 20.83
C THR A 465 -69.71 55.91 21.07
N SER A 466 -70.51 55.79 20.01
CA SER A 466 -71.87 55.23 20.12
C SER A 466 -71.86 53.74 20.49
N GLU A 467 -72.94 53.24 21.09
CA GLU A 467 -73.08 51.81 21.41
C GLU A 467 -73.02 50.91 20.16
N GLU A 468 -73.43 51.42 19.00
CA GLU A 468 -73.35 50.72 17.71
C GLU A 468 -71.90 50.62 17.21
N GLU A 469 -71.11 51.70 17.34
CA GLU A 469 -69.69 51.70 17.02
C GLU A 469 -68.87 50.83 17.97
N LYS A 470 -69.18 50.84 19.28
CA LYS A 470 -68.55 49.94 20.26
C LYS A 470 -68.76 48.48 19.89
N LYS A 471 -70.00 48.08 19.55
CA LYS A 471 -70.31 46.72 19.07
C LYS A 471 -69.54 46.37 17.79
N LYS A 472 -69.45 47.32 16.85
CA LYS A 472 -68.69 47.15 15.60
C LYS A 472 -67.20 46.95 15.88
N PHE A 473 -66.59 47.75 16.75
CA PHE A 473 -65.18 47.63 17.14
C PHE A 473 -64.89 46.33 17.88
N LEU A 474 -65.72 45.92 18.84
CA LEU A 474 -65.65 44.60 19.50
C LEU A 474 -65.73 43.45 18.50
N GLY A 475 -66.59 43.56 17.48
CA GLY A 475 -66.69 42.60 16.39
C GLY A 475 -65.39 42.48 15.59
N ILE A 476 -64.74 43.61 15.28
CA ILE A 476 -63.46 43.63 14.56
C ILE A 476 -62.34 43.05 15.44
N CYS A 477 -62.27 43.40 16.72
CA CYS A 477 -61.30 42.83 17.66
C CYS A 477 -61.45 41.31 17.79
N LYS A 478 -62.69 40.82 17.96
CA LYS A 478 -62.98 39.38 18.03
C LYS A 478 -62.55 38.67 16.75
N SER A 479 -62.79 39.28 15.59
CA SER A 479 -62.35 38.74 14.30
C SER A 479 -60.82 38.69 14.18
N GLY A 480 -60.11 39.76 14.56
CA GLY A 480 -58.64 39.84 14.51
C GLY A 480 -57.94 38.85 15.45
N VAL A 481 -58.44 38.68 16.68
CA VAL A 481 -57.94 37.67 17.62
C VAL A 481 -58.20 36.26 17.10
N SER A 482 -59.41 35.99 16.61
CA SER A 482 -59.76 34.67 16.05
C SER A 482 -58.93 34.34 14.81
N GLN A 483 -58.60 35.34 13.99
CA GLN A 483 -57.73 35.16 12.82
C GLN A 483 -56.29 34.84 13.24
N SER A 484 -55.78 35.52 14.27
CA SER A 484 -54.42 35.28 14.80
C SER A 484 -54.29 33.89 15.43
N LEU A 485 -55.30 33.44 16.18
CA LEU A 485 -55.35 32.10 16.76
C LEU A 485 -55.38 31.02 15.67
N ARG A 486 -56.23 31.19 14.64
CA ARG A 486 -56.25 30.26 13.50
C ARG A 486 -54.91 30.19 12.76
N MET A 487 -54.22 31.33 12.60
CA MET A 487 -52.88 31.32 11.99
C MET A 487 -51.86 30.60 12.87
N LEU A 488 -51.97 30.71 14.19
CA LEU A 488 -51.10 30.03 15.14
C LEU A 488 -51.36 28.51 15.18
N GLU A 489 -52.62 28.09 15.11
CA GLU A 489 -53.00 26.67 14.96
C GLU A 489 -52.45 26.08 13.66
N GLN A 490 -52.63 26.77 12.52
CA GLN A 490 -52.06 26.33 11.23
C GLN A 490 -50.53 26.26 11.25
N LEU A 491 -49.88 27.15 12.01
CA LEU A 491 -48.45 27.14 12.26
C LEU A 491 -48.00 25.91 13.05
N LEU A 492 -48.77 25.55 14.08
CA LEU A 492 -48.55 24.35 14.87
C LEU A 492 -48.76 23.10 14.00
N ASP A 493 -49.73 23.11 13.08
CA ASP A 493 -49.95 21.99 12.18
C ASP A 493 -48.82 21.87 11.15
N VAL A 494 -48.39 22.95 10.49
CA VAL A 494 -47.24 22.95 9.57
C VAL A 494 -45.95 22.54 10.29
N SER A 495 -45.68 23.08 11.47
CA SER A 495 -44.50 22.70 12.27
C SER A 495 -44.56 21.27 12.81
N ARG A 496 -45.75 20.70 13.07
CA ARG A 496 -45.90 19.28 13.38
C ARG A 496 -45.56 18.40 12.18
N PHE A 497 -45.91 18.81 10.98
CA PHE A 497 -45.51 18.11 9.75
C PHE A 497 -44.00 18.21 9.47
N ASP A 498 -43.37 19.37 9.73
CA ASP A 498 -41.95 19.61 9.42
C ASP A 498 -40.95 19.21 10.53
N ALA A 499 -41.31 19.32 11.81
CA ALA A 499 -40.35 19.18 12.92
C ALA A 499 -40.26 17.77 13.51
N ILE A 500 -41.34 16.98 13.46
CA ILE A 500 -41.39 15.60 13.96
C ILE A 500 -42.43 14.84 13.12
N GLY A 501 -41.99 14.16 12.06
CA GLY A 501 -42.86 13.42 11.15
C GLY A 501 -43.96 12.65 11.90
N THR A 502 -45.18 13.15 11.77
CA THR A 502 -46.38 12.67 12.45
C THR A 502 -46.58 11.20 12.11
N LYS A 503 -46.70 10.37 13.14
CA LYS A 503 -47.03 8.95 12.99
C LYS A 503 -48.42 8.84 12.36
N LEU A 504 -48.50 8.35 11.11
CA LEU A 504 -49.78 8.17 10.42
C LEU A 504 -50.61 7.12 11.14
N ILE A 505 -51.82 7.46 11.53
CA ILE A 505 -52.77 6.53 12.15
C ILE A 505 -53.59 5.91 11.02
N GLN A 506 -52.98 4.95 10.33
CA GLN A 506 -53.63 4.26 9.22
C GLN A 506 -54.80 3.42 9.71
N THR A 507 -55.99 3.73 9.21
CA THR A 507 -57.22 2.98 9.47
C THR A 507 -57.86 2.61 8.14
N LYS A 508 -58.54 1.46 8.11
CA LYS A 508 -59.37 1.09 6.97
C LYS A 508 -60.72 1.78 7.14
N PHE A 509 -61.13 2.60 6.17
CA PHE A 509 -62.41 3.31 6.23
C PHE A 509 -63.02 3.52 4.84
N SER A 510 -64.33 3.81 4.82
CA SER A 510 -65.07 4.17 3.61
C SER A 510 -64.87 5.64 3.28
N VAL A 511 -64.35 5.93 2.07
CA VAL A 511 -64.19 7.30 1.60
C VAL A 511 -65.54 8.00 1.44
N ASN A 512 -66.58 7.25 1.10
CA ASN A 512 -67.93 7.80 0.96
C ASN A 512 -68.54 8.25 2.29
N GLU A 513 -68.26 7.53 3.37
CA GLU A 513 -68.68 7.89 4.73
C GLU A 513 -67.97 9.17 5.19
N LEU A 514 -66.64 9.23 5.03
CA LEU A 514 -65.86 10.40 5.38
C LEU A 514 -66.28 11.65 4.58
N LEU A 515 -66.59 11.51 3.28
CA LEU A 515 -67.11 12.60 2.46
C LEU A 515 -68.49 13.07 2.94
N ASN A 516 -69.38 12.17 3.35
CA ASN A 516 -70.69 12.54 3.89
C ASN A 516 -70.55 13.35 5.18
N GLU A 517 -69.77 12.86 6.14
CA GLU A 517 -69.48 13.58 7.40
C GLU A 517 -68.90 14.97 7.12
N THR A 518 -67.98 15.06 6.16
CA THR A 518 -67.36 16.33 5.78
C THR A 518 -68.38 17.28 5.16
N ILE A 519 -69.23 16.81 4.25
CA ILE A 519 -70.28 17.61 3.61
C ILE A 519 -71.29 18.11 4.66
N GLU A 520 -71.78 17.23 5.54
CA GLU A 520 -72.68 17.60 6.64
C GLU A 520 -72.09 18.70 7.53
N SER A 521 -70.79 18.63 7.81
CA SER A 521 -70.11 19.62 8.65
C SER A 521 -70.00 21.02 8.01
N ILE A 522 -70.04 21.12 6.67
CA ILE A 522 -69.88 22.39 5.92
C ILE A 522 -71.19 22.88 5.28
N GLU A 523 -72.25 22.08 5.32
CA GLU A 523 -73.58 22.40 4.79
C GLU A 523 -74.12 23.78 5.23
N PRO A 524 -73.93 24.24 6.49
CA PRO A 524 -74.35 25.58 6.89
C PRO A 524 -73.68 26.70 6.07
N LEU A 525 -72.41 26.53 5.69
CA LEU A 525 -71.66 27.50 4.87
C LEU A 525 -72.19 27.53 3.44
N ALA A 526 -72.52 26.38 2.88
CA ALA A 526 -73.13 26.27 1.56
C ALA A 526 -74.53 26.92 1.55
N THR A 527 -75.34 26.66 2.58
CA THR A 527 -76.69 27.21 2.75
C THR A 527 -76.69 28.74 2.83
N LEU A 528 -75.76 29.33 3.60
CA LEU A 528 -75.60 30.79 3.69
C LEU A 528 -75.36 31.47 2.33
N LYS A 529 -74.78 30.74 1.37
CA LYS A 529 -74.45 31.23 0.02
C LYS A 529 -75.42 30.71 -1.06
N GLY A 530 -76.43 29.93 -0.65
CA GLY A 530 -77.38 29.27 -1.55
C GLY A 530 -76.76 28.19 -2.45
N ILE A 531 -75.58 27.68 -2.11
CA ILE A 531 -74.87 26.69 -2.93
C ILE A 531 -75.47 25.30 -2.70
N ARG A 532 -75.82 24.60 -3.78
CA ARG A 532 -76.29 23.20 -3.72
C ARG A 532 -75.12 22.23 -3.92
N ILE A 533 -74.84 21.38 -2.93
CA ILE A 533 -73.85 20.33 -3.06
C ILE A 533 -74.51 19.10 -3.71
N GLN A 534 -74.07 18.73 -4.90
CA GLN A 534 -74.54 17.54 -5.61
C GLN A 534 -73.50 16.43 -5.50
N LYS A 535 -73.94 15.23 -5.12
CA LYS A 535 -73.08 14.05 -5.01
C LYS A 535 -73.54 12.98 -5.99
N ASP A 536 -72.58 12.37 -6.68
CA ASP A 536 -72.85 11.21 -7.54
C ASP A 536 -73.29 9.97 -6.74
N THR A 537 -73.87 9.01 -7.46
CA THR A 537 -74.28 7.70 -6.92
C THR A 537 -73.14 7.03 -6.13
N PRO A 538 -73.37 6.53 -4.91
CA PRO A 538 -72.29 6.01 -4.07
C PRO A 538 -71.61 4.79 -4.70
N ILE A 539 -70.29 4.84 -4.80
CA ILE A 539 -69.44 3.68 -5.14
C ILE A 539 -68.78 3.15 -3.86
N GLU A 540 -68.84 1.85 -3.60
CA GLU A 540 -68.15 1.27 -2.45
C GLU A 540 -66.62 1.43 -2.62
N ALA A 541 -66.01 2.28 -1.79
CA ALA A 541 -64.62 2.70 -1.92
C ALA A 541 -63.94 2.73 -0.55
N GLU A 542 -63.29 1.63 -0.20
CA GLU A 542 -62.47 1.49 1.00
C GLU A 542 -60.99 1.73 0.69
N ILE A 543 -60.30 2.46 1.58
CA ILE A 543 -58.85 2.68 1.52
C ILE A 543 -58.22 2.50 2.90
N ILE A 544 -56.90 2.39 2.95
CA ILE A 544 -56.10 2.44 4.18
C ILE A 544 -55.31 3.74 4.17
N ALA A 545 -55.66 4.66 5.06
CA ALA A 545 -55.03 5.97 5.19
C ALA A 545 -55.25 6.54 6.60
N ASP A 546 -54.62 7.67 6.92
CA ASP A 546 -54.99 8.44 8.10
C ASP A 546 -56.31 9.17 7.85
N ARG A 547 -57.39 8.66 8.43
CA ARG A 547 -58.76 9.15 8.23
C ARG A 547 -58.88 10.63 8.56
N THR A 548 -58.22 11.08 9.63
CA THR A 548 -58.31 12.46 10.12
C THR A 548 -57.67 13.41 9.12
N LEU A 549 -56.46 13.08 8.66
CA LEU A 549 -55.71 13.92 7.71
C LEU A 549 -56.37 13.96 6.33
N ILE A 550 -56.89 12.83 5.83
CA ILE A 550 -57.64 12.81 4.57
C ILE A 550 -58.94 13.62 4.70
N GLY A 551 -59.61 13.57 5.86
CA GLY A 551 -60.77 14.41 6.14
C GLY A 551 -60.45 15.90 6.09
N GLU A 552 -59.28 16.30 6.56
CA GLU A 552 -58.79 17.68 6.49
C GLU A 552 -58.55 18.13 5.03
N VAL A 553 -58.02 17.25 4.18
CA VAL A 553 -57.89 17.52 2.73
C VAL A 553 -59.25 17.77 2.09
N PHE A 554 -60.24 16.90 2.34
CA PHE A 554 -61.59 17.06 1.79
C PHE A 554 -62.25 18.34 2.29
N LYS A 555 -62.16 18.63 3.59
CA LYS A 555 -62.70 19.85 4.19
C LYS A 555 -62.09 21.11 3.58
N ASN A 556 -60.77 21.15 3.42
CA ASN A 556 -60.08 22.31 2.84
C ASN A 556 -60.46 22.54 1.37
N ILE A 557 -60.54 21.49 0.57
CA ILE A 557 -60.93 21.62 -0.85
C ILE A 557 -62.41 22.02 -0.96
N LEU A 558 -63.32 21.38 -0.23
CA LEU A 558 -64.75 21.70 -0.28
C LEU A 558 -65.05 23.12 0.21
N THR A 559 -64.42 23.56 1.30
CA THR A 559 -64.59 24.94 1.79
C THR A 559 -64.04 25.97 0.81
N ASN A 560 -62.93 25.68 0.13
CA ASN A 560 -62.43 26.53 -0.97
C ASN A 560 -63.42 26.56 -2.14
N SER A 561 -63.97 25.41 -2.54
CA SER A 561 -64.97 25.33 -3.61
C SER A 561 -66.22 26.16 -3.29
N ILE A 562 -66.73 26.12 -2.06
CA ILE A 562 -67.86 26.96 -1.61
C ILE A 562 -67.47 28.45 -1.58
N LYS A 563 -66.28 28.76 -1.05
CA LYS A 563 -65.78 30.13 -0.89
C LYS A 563 -65.59 30.86 -2.23
N TYR A 564 -65.12 30.17 -3.26
CA TYR A 564 -64.83 30.77 -4.56
C TYR A 564 -65.94 30.58 -5.61
N SER A 565 -66.99 29.80 -5.29
CA SER A 565 -68.20 29.65 -6.11
C SER A 565 -69.09 30.89 -6.11
N HIS A 566 -69.86 31.10 -7.18
CA HIS A 566 -70.88 32.15 -7.23
C HIS A 566 -72.07 31.85 -6.29
N LEU A 567 -72.82 32.89 -5.88
CA LEU A 567 -74.05 32.75 -5.10
C LEU A 567 -75.08 31.92 -5.89
N ASN A 568 -75.85 31.07 -5.20
CA ASN A 568 -76.88 30.20 -5.79
C ASN A 568 -76.37 29.22 -6.87
N SER A 569 -75.10 28.82 -6.79
CA SER A 569 -74.49 27.87 -7.72
C SER A 569 -74.48 26.43 -7.18
N GLU A 570 -73.78 25.53 -7.85
CA GLU A 570 -73.63 24.14 -7.43
C GLU A 570 -72.16 23.76 -7.27
N VAL A 571 -71.89 22.90 -6.29
CA VAL A 571 -70.60 22.21 -6.14
C VAL A 571 -70.87 20.72 -6.31
N TRP A 572 -70.18 20.08 -7.24
CA TRP A 572 -70.35 18.67 -7.56
C TRP A 572 -69.22 17.85 -6.95
N VAL A 573 -69.56 16.70 -6.35
CA VAL A 573 -68.60 15.76 -5.73
C VAL A 573 -68.82 14.38 -6.32
N GLY A 574 -67.82 13.89 -7.05
CA GLY A 574 -67.81 12.56 -7.65
C GLY A 574 -66.70 11.69 -7.08
N VAL A 575 -66.99 10.40 -6.94
CA VAL A 575 -66.00 9.38 -6.60
C VAL A 575 -65.97 8.38 -7.74
N SER A 576 -64.80 8.09 -8.29
CA SER A 576 -64.63 7.14 -9.40
C SER A 576 -63.36 6.33 -9.25
N PHE A 577 -63.33 5.13 -9.84
CA PHE A 577 -62.10 4.36 -9.96
C PHE A 577 -61.47 4.60 -11.33
N LYS A 578 -60.20 5.05 -11.35
CA LYS A 578 -59.39 5.17 -12.56
C LYS A 578 -58.26 4.15 -12.49
N GLY A 579 -58.56 2.93 -12.95
CA GLY A 579 -57.67 1.79 -12.82
C GLY A 579 -57.43 1.41 -11.36
N LYS A 580 -56.20 1.59 -10.88
CA LYS A 580 -55.76 1.22 -9.51
C LYS A 580 -55.82 2.39 -8.51
N TRP A 581 -56.32 3.54 -8.93
CA TRP A 581 -56.45 4.75 -8.13
C TRP A 581 -57.93 5.05 -7.85
N LEU A 582 -58.23 5.35 -6.59
CA LEU A 582 -59.48 6.00 -6.22
C LEU A 582 -59.34 7.49 -6.53
N SER A 583 -60.26 8.02 -7.33
CA SER A 583 -60.29 9.42 -7.73
C SER A 583 -61.50 10.10 -7.11
N VAL A 584 -61.27 11.09 -6.24
CA VAL A 584 -62.30 11.97 -5.69
C VAL A 584 -62.19 13.30 -6.43
N GLU A 585 -63.24 13.68 -7.14
CA GLU A 585 -63.28 14.89 -7.95
C GLU A 585 -64.31 15.87 -7.38
N ILE A 586 -63.87 17.10 -7.09
CA ILE A 586 -64.70 18.18 -6.57
C ILE A 586 -64.69 19.31 -7.61
N ARG A 587 -65.87 19.66 -8.14
CA ARG A 587 -66.05 20.70 -9.15
C ARG A 587 -66.87 21.85 -8.60
N ASP A 588 -66.38 23.06 -8.79
CA ASP A 588 -67.08 24.30 -8.45
C ASP A 588 -67.47 25.10 -9.69
N ARG A 589 -68.49 25.95 -9.54
CA ARG A 589 -68.87 26.97 -10.54
C ARG A 589 -68.48 28.35 -10.02
N GLY A 590 -67.18 28.57 -9.88
CA GLY A 590 -66.60 29.79 -9.35
C GLY A 590 -65.82 30.64 -10.35
N LEU A 591 -65.00 31.53 -9.81
CA LEU A 591 -64.17 32.48 -10.57
C LEU A 591 -63.14 31.81 -11.49
N GLY A 592 -62.79 30.55 -11.23
CA GLY A 592 -61.69 29.86 -11.91
C GLY A 592 -60.31 30.51 -11.67
N MET A 593 -59.28 29.93 -12.28
CA MET A 593 -57.88 30.32 -12.15
C MET A 593 -57.19 30.28 -13.52
N SER A 594 -56.21 31.16 -13.76
CA SER A 594 -55.33 31.09 -14.94
C SER A 594 -54.25 30.01 -14.78
N GLU A 595 -53.64 29.57 -15.88
CA GLU A 595 -52.52 28.59 -15.84
C GLU A 595 -51.35 29.10 -14.98
N ASP A 596 -51.02 30.40 -15.06
CA ASP A 596 -49.99 31.02 -14.21
C ASP A 596 -50.35 30.95 -12.72
N GLN A 597 -51.63 31.09 -12.36
CA GLN A 597 -52.08 30.98 -10.97
C GLN A 597 -52.00 29.53 -10.49
N ILE A 598 -52.38 28.57 -11.33
CA ILE A 598 -52.26 27.14 -11.02
C ILE A 598 -50.78 26.77 -10.82
N HIS A 599 -49.89 27.17 -11.75
CA HIS A 599 -48.46 26.87 -11.67
C HIS A 599 -47.82 27.45 -10.40
N LYS A 600 -48.21 28.66 -10.00
CA LYS A 600 -47.75 29.26 -8.75
C LYS A 600 -48.32 28.56 -7.51
N LEU A 601 -49.59 28.12 -7.54
CA LEU A 601 -50.22 27.39 -6.44
C LEU A 601 -49.63 25.99 -6.23
N THR A 602 -49.08 25.38 -7.30
CA THR A 602 -48.43 24.07 -7.28
C THR A 602 -46.90 24.14 -7.21
N GLY A 603 -46.30 25.34 -7.16
CA GLY A 603 -44.85 25.55 -7.08
C GLY A 603 -44.38 26.04 -5.71
N ASP A 604 -43.08 26.31 -5.58
CA ASP A 604 -42.44 26.80 -4.33
C ASP A 604 -42.66 28.31 -4.06
N GLU A 605 -43.50 28.98 -4.86
CA GLU A 605 -43.75 30.43 -4.74
C GLU A 605 -44.98 30.73 -3.88
N ASN A 606 -44.78 31.45 -2.77
CA ASN A 606 -45.86 31.81 -1.84
C ASN A 606 -46.84 32.82 -2.47
N ILE A 607 -48.10 32.44 -2.62
CA ILE A 607 -49.18 33.32 -3.10
C ILE A 607 -49.99 33.90 -1.91
N LYS A 608 -50.30 35.19 -1.99
CA LYS A 608 -51.25 35.86 -1.08
C LYS A 608 -52.69 35.43 -1.36
N SER A 609 -53.44 35.04 -0.32
CA SER A 609 -54.87 34.69 -0.45
C SER A 609 -55.67 35.85 -1.08
N THR A 610 -56.48 35.53 -2.08
CA THR A 610 -57.49 36.45 -2.63
C THR A 610 -58.80 36.38 -1.84
N PRO A 611 -59.59 37.48 -1.79
CA PRO A 611 -60.95 37.45 -1.24
C PRO A 611 -61.85 36.48 -2.03
N GLY A 612 -62.75 35.78 -1.34
CA GLY A 612 -63.82 34.98 -1.94
C GLY A 612 -64.90 35.85 -2.60
N THR A 613 -65.85 35.21 -3.29
CA THR A 613 -66.92 35.90 -4.03
C THR A 613 -67.92 36.66 -3.14
N ALA A 614 -67.94 36.40 -1.83
CA ALA A 614 -68.71 37.15 -0.84
C ALA A 614 -67.80 37.88 0.19
N GLY A 615 -66.52 38.11 -0.16
CA GLY A 615 -65.57 38.85 0.67
C GLY A 615 -64.84 38.01 1.74
N GLU A 616 -64.96 36.69 1.70
CA GLU A 616 -64.35 35.78 2.66
C GLU A 616 -62.81 35.79 2.53
N ARG A 617 -62.08 35.98 3.64
CA ARG A 617 -60.60 35.96 3.63
C ARG A 617 -60.06 34.58 4.03
N GLY A 618 -59.03 34.12 3.33
CA GLY A 618 -58.34 32.85 3.61
C GLY A 618 -56.88 33.09 4.04
N THR A 619 -56.23 32.06 4.54
CA THR A 619 -54.85 32.13 5.03
C THR A 619 -53.78 31.81 3.97
N GLY A 620 -54.19 31.30 2.80
CA GLY A 620 -53.28 30.96 1.70
C GLY A 620 -52.50 29.64 1.87
N LEU A 621 -52.49 29.07 3.08
CA LEU A 621 -51.69 27.88 3.42
C LEU A 621 -52.42 26.53 3.20
N GLY A 622 -53.76 26.55 3.08
CA GLY A 622 -54.57 25.33 3.10
C GLY A 622 -54.32 24.36 1.94
N LEU A 623 -53.97 24.86 0.75
CA LEU A 623 -53.70 24.00 -0.40
C LEU A 623 -52.35 23.30 -0.32
N GLN A 624 -51.32 23.99 0.20
CA GLN A 624 -49.99 23.43 0.40
C GLN A 624 -50.01 22.34 1.48
N LEU A 625 -50.78 22.54 2.55
CA LEU A 625 -51.06 21.50 3.54
C LEU A 625 -51.73 20.26 2.91
N CYS A 626 -52.70 20.47 2.01
CA CYS A 626 -53.33 19.35 1.30
C CYS A 626 -52.34 18.57 0.43
N MET A 627 -51.40 19.25 -0.24
CA MET A 627 -50.36 18.58 -1.03
C MET A 627 -49.43 17.76 -0.14
N ASN A 628 -48.97 18.30 0.98
CA ASN A 628 -48.11 17.59 1.92
C ASN A 628 -48.80 16.35 2.51
N ILE A 629 -50.07 16.48 2.90
CA ILE A 629 -50.87 15.35 3.41
C ILE A 629 -51.03 14.28 2.34
N LEU A 630 -51.33 14.67 1.09
CA LEU A 630 -51.48 13.70 0.01
C LEU A 630 -50.15 13.04 -0.35
N GLU A 631 -49.04 13.77 -0.32
CA GLU A 631 -47.70 13.22 -0.59
C GLU A 631 -47.31 12.14 0.41
N VAL A 632 -47.51 12.36 1.71
CA VAL A 632 -47.24 11.32 2.74
C VAL A 632 -48.20 10.13 2.68
N HIS A 633 -49.34 10.29 2.00
CA HIS A 633 -50.29 9.21 1.68
C HIS A 633 -50.09 8.62 0.27
N PHE A 634 -49.02 9.02 -0.43
CA PHE A 634 -48.73 8.62 -1.82
C PHE A 634 -49.86 8.94 -2.81
N GLY A 635 -50.68 9.93 -2.47
CA GLY A 635 -51.74 10.49 -3.29
C GLY A 635 -51.25 11.64 -4.17
N LYS A 636 -52.12 12.11 -5.06
CA LYS A 636 -51.84 13.25 -5.95
C LYS A 636 -53.05 14.19 -6.01
N LEU A 637 -52.80 15.49 -6.05
CA LEU A 637 -53.81 16.50 -6.35
C LEU A 637 -53.59 17.03 -7.77
N ARG A 638 -54.61 16.96 -8.62
CA ARG A 638 -54.63 17.64 -9.92
C ARG A 638 -55.68 18.73 -9.91
N ILE A 639 -55.32 19.89 -10.44
CA ILE A 639 -56.21 21.05 -10.52
C ILE A 639 -56.41 21.36 -12.00
N LYS A 640 -57.67 21.42 -12.42
CA LYS A 640 -58.08 21.95 -13.73
C LYS A 640 -59.00 23.12 -13.48
N SER A 641 -58.69 24.28 -14.03
CA SER A 641 -59.51 25.47 -13.82
C SER A 641 -59.55 26.31 -15.08
N VAL A 642 -60.69 26.95 -15.33
CA VAL A 642 -60.88 27.89 -16.44
C VAL A 642 -61.45 29.17 -15.86
N LEU A 643 -60.76 30.28 -16.10
CA LEU A 643 -61.14 31.60 -15.60
C LEU A 643 -62.58 31.95 -16.01
N GLY A 644 -63.40 32.33 -15.04
CA GLY A 644 -64.82 32.68 -15.19
C GLY A 644 -65.79 31.49 -15.28
N VAL A 645 -65.31 30.24 -15.29
CA VAL A 645 -66.14 29.04 -15.40
C VAL A 645 -66.17 28.25 -14.10
N GLY A 646 -65.01 28.05 -13.48
CA GLY A 646 -64.87 27.30 -12.22
C GLY A 646 -63.63 26.43 -12.19
N SER A 647 -63.48 25.65 -11.11
CA SER A 647 -62.34 24.75 -10.90
C SER A 647 -62.76 23.32 -10.60
N SER A 648 -61.86 22.40 -10.89
CA SER A 648 -62.00 20.96 -10.67
C SER A 648 -60.75 20.45 -9.97
N PHE A 649 -60.94 19.93 -8.76
CA PHE A 649 -59.89 19.35 -7.92
C PHE A 649 -60.03 17.84 -7.94
N GLU A 650 -59.03 17.15 -8.45
CA GLU A 650 -59.00 15.69 -8.54
C GLU A 650 -57.95 15.13 -7.58
N ILE A 651 -58.41 14.48 -6.52
CA ILE A 651 -57.59 13.81 -5.51
C ILE A 651 -57.48 12.35 -5.90
N SER A 652 -56.25 11.86 -6.11
CA SER A 652 -55.96 10.46 -6.43
C SER A 652 -55.36 9.77 -5.21
N LEU A 653 -55.97 8.68 -4.74
CA LEU A 653 -55.50 7.86 -3.62
C LEU A 653 -55.28 6.41 -4.09
N SER A 654 -54.25 5.74 -3.60
CA SER A 654 -53.96 4.35 -3.98
C SER A 654 -55.00 3.39 -3.38
N LYS A 655 -55.45 2.42 -4.17
CA LYS A 655 -56.27 1.29 -3.68
C LYS A 655 -55.39 0.20 -3.02
N SER A 656 -54.08 0.20 -3.27
CA SER A 656 -53.16 -0.86 -2.82
C SER A 656 -52.94 -0.82 -1.31
N THR A 657 -52.93 -1.99 -0.67
CA THR A 657 -52.72 -2.18 0.77
C THR A 657 -51.31 -2.71 1.11
N LYS A 658 -50.42 -2.88 0.11
CA LYS A 658 -49.07 -3.46 0.29
C LYS A 658 -48.01 -2.37 0.39
N SER A 659 -47.37 -2.23 1.54
CA SER A 659 -46.26 -1.27 1.77
C SER A 659 -44.95 -1.99 2.09
N VAL A 660 -43.84 -1.46 1.61
CA VAL A 660 -42.49 -1.99 1.85
C VAL A 660 -41.57 -0.89 2.36
N LEU A 661 -40.79 -1.20 3.39
CA LEU A 661 -39.67 -0.38 3.84
C LEU A 661 -38.39 -0.92 3.21
N LEU A 662 -37.78 -0.14 2.31
CA LEU A 662 -36.53 -0.46 1.62
C LEU A 662 -35.37 0.34 2.22
N VAL A 663 -34.43 -0.35 2.85
CA VAL A 663 -33.30 0.22 3.58
C VAL A 663 -31.99 -0.13 2.91
N ASP A 664 -31.29 0.88 2.38
CA ASP A 664 -30.02 0.68 1.66
C ASP A 664 -29.23 2.01 1.65
N ASP A 665 -27.92 1.99 1.86
CA ASP A 665 -27.10 3.21 1.87
C ASP A 665 -26.76 3.72 0.45
N SER A 666 -26.86 2.85 -0.56
CA SER A 666 -26.67 3.16 -1.97
C SER A 666 -27.92 3.77 -2.58
N GLY A 667 -27.95 5.10 -2.69
CA GLY A 667 -29.08 5.82 -3.28
C GLY A 667 -29.45 5.39 -4.70
N ASN A 668 -28.48 4.97 -5.52
CA ASN A 668 -28.75 4.49 -6.89
C ASN A 668 -29.51 3.16 -6.88
N PHE A 669 -28.99 2.16 -6.15
CA PHE A 669 -29.62 0.84 -6.06
C PHE A 669 -31.00 0.94 -5.39
N ARG A 670 -31.09 1.73 -4.31
CA ARG A 670 -32.34 1.97 -3.59
C ARG A 670 -33.41 2.58 -4.51
N SER A 671 -33.05 3.60 -5.29
CA SER A 671 -33.99 4.25 -6.23
C SER A 671 -34.43 3.31 -7.35
N GLU A 672 -33.49 2.51 -7.89
CA GLU A 672 -33.76 1.56 -8.97
C GLU A 672 -34.73 0.45 -8.52
N LEU A 673 -34.44 -0.19 -7.38
CA LEU A 673 -35.32 -1.22 -6.81
C LEU A 673 -36.67 -0.64 -6.37
N ALA A 674 -36.67 0.57 -5.80
CA ALA A 674 -37.91 1.26 -5.44
C ALA A 674 -38.77 1.56 -6.67
N GLU A 675 -38.19 1.94 -7.81
CA GLU A 675 -38.93 2.17 -9.04
C GLU A 675 -39.61 0.87 -9.54
N VAL A 676 -38.88 -0.25 -9.54
CA VAL A 676 -39.43 -1.56 -9.93
C VAL A 676 -40.55 -2.00 -8.98
N MET A 677 -40.33 -1.92 -7.67
CA MET A 677 -41.33 -2.26 -6.64
C MET A 677 -42.60 -1.39 -6.77
N ARG A 678 -42.44 -0.09 -7.06
CA ARG A 678 -43.58 0.82 -7.34
C ARG A 678 -44.33 0.41 -8.61
N ARG A 679 -43.63 -0.01 -9.68
CA ARG A 679 -44.27 -0.57 -10.90
C ARG A 679 -45.08 -1.82 -10.56
N ASN A 680 -44.59 -2.63 -9.62
CA ASN A 680 -45.27 -3.81 -9.08
C ASN A 680 -46.26 -3.51 -7.93
N GLN A 681 -46.71 -2.25 -7.81
CA GLN A 681 -47.82 -1.83 -6.93
C GLN A 681 -47.52 -1.83 -5.42
N TRP A 682 -46.25 -1.86 -5.03
CA TRP A 682 -45.85 -1.62 -3.65
C TRP A 682 -45.80 -0.12 -3.34
N ILE A 683 -46.26 0.23 -2.14
CA ILE A 683 -45.99 1.54 -1.55
C ILE A 683 -44.58 1.47 -0.94
N VAL A 684 -43.58 2.06 -1.60
CA VAL A 684 -42.18 1.97 -1.18
C VAL A 684 -41.78 3.16 -0.32
N ILE A 685 -41.37 2.85 0.92
CA ILE A 685 -40.77 3.76 1.88
C ILE A 685 -39.27 3.52 1.84
N GLU A 686 -38.48 4.54 1.51
CA GLU A 686 -37.03 4.41 1.38
C GLU A 686 -36.32 4.94 2.64
N ALA A 687 -35.28 4.23 3.09
CA ALA A 687 -34.40 4.65 4.16
C ALA A 687 -32.93 4.42 3.79
N GLY A 688 -32.03 5.31 4.21
CA GLY A 688 -30.61 5.27 3.89
C GLY A 688 -29.71 4.58 4.90
N ASN A 689 -30.22 4.20 6.07
CA ASN A 689 -29.51 3.48 7.12
C ASN A 689 -30.52 2.90 8.13
N GLY A 690 -30.03 2.09 9.08
CA GLY A 690 -30.86 1.46 10.10
C GLY A 690 -31.54 2.45 11.05
N GLU A 691 -30.90 3.58 11.40
CA GLU A 691 -31.52 4.58 12.28
C GLU A 691 -32.73 5.26 11.63
N GLU A 692 -32.61 5.61 10.35
CA GLU A 692 -33.69 6.15 9.53
C GLU A 692 -34.82 5.12 9.36
N ALA A 693 -34.46 3.85 9.13
CA ALA A 693 -35.44 2.76 9.06
C ALA A 693 -36.21 2.59 10.38
N LEU A 694 -35.55 2.61 11.55
CA LEU A 694 -36.23 2.59 12.85
C LEU A 694 -37.13 3.80 13.06
N SER A 695 -36.73 4.98 12.58
CA SER A 695 -37.57 6.18 12.60
C SER A 695 -38.85 5.98 11.77
N HIS A 696 -38.75 5.33 10.60
CA HIS A 696 -39.92 4.96 9.80
C HIS A 696 -40.77 3.88 10.47
N LEU A 697 -40.17 2.83 11.03
CA LEU A 697 -40.88 1.75 11.74
C LEU A 697 -41.59 2.24 13.01
N ALA A 698 -41.12 3.33 13.61
CA ALA A 698 -41.82 3.98 14.71
C ALA A 698 -43.12 4.67 14.23
N ARG A 699 -43.19 5.08 12.96
CA ARG A 699 -44.27 5.89 12.36
C ARG A 699 -45.24 5.09 11.51
N ILE A 700 -44.78 4.01 10.88
CA ILE A 700 -45.52 3.21 9.89
C ILE A 700 -45.24 1.74 10.17
N THR A 701 -46.24 0.89 9.98
CA THR A 701 -46.10 -0.57 10.04
C THR A 701 -46.16 -1.12 8.61
N PRO A 702 -45.00 -1.35 7.96
CA PRO A 702 -44.97 -1.84 6.58
C PRO A 702 -45.44 -3.29 6.50
N SER A 703 -45.88 -3.71 5.32
CA SER A 703 -46.18 -5.12 5.02
C SER A 703 -44.92 -5.95 4.77
N LEU A 704 -43.78 -5.30 4.49
CA LEU A 704 -42.49 -5.92 4.18
C LEU A 704 -41.33 -5.01 4.60
N ILE A 705 -40.24 -5.58 5.10
CA ILE A 705 -38.97 -4.87 5.31
C ILE A 705 -37.91 -5.50 4.41
N ILE A 706 -37.22 -4.70 3.61
CA ILE A 706 -36.04 -5.09 2.85
C ILE A 706 -34.88 -4.27 3.38
N THR A 707 -33.82 -4.89 3.89
CA THR A 707 -32.67 -4.16 4.43
C THR A 707 -31.34 -4.70 3.91
N ASP A 708 -30.45 -3.78 3.58
CA ASP A 708 -29.06 -4.11 3.32
C ASP A 708 -28.35 -4.58 4.59
N LEU A 709 -27.48 -5.56 4.44
CA LEU A 709 -26.62 -6.06 5.49
C LEU A 709 -25.56 -5.02 5.89
N HIS A 710 -24.94 -4.36 4.91
CA HIS A 710 -23.76 -3.52 5.12
C HIS A 710 -24.06 -2.03 4.94
N MET A 711 -24.54 -1.38 6.00
CA MET A 711 -24.80 0.06 6.02
C MET A 711 -23.94 0.78 7.07
N PRO A 712 -23.51 2.03 6.82
CA PRO A 712 -22.80 2.85 7.80
C PRO A 712 -23.72 3.31 8.94
N GLY A 713 -23.20 3.30 10.17
CA GLY A 713 -24.02 3.55 11.37
C GLY A 713 -24.65 2.24 11.84
N MET A 714 -25.98 2.17 11.87
CA MET A 714 -26.72 0.96 12.16
C MET A 714 -26.83 0.07 10.90
N ASN A 715 -26.20 -1.10 10.96
CA ASN A 715 -26.24 -2.11 9.92
C ASN A 715 -27.57 -2.91 9.93
N GLY A 716 -27.82 -3.71 8.89
CA GLY A 716 -29.08 -4.45 8.74
C GLY A 716 -29.39 -5.41 9.89
N ILE A 717 -28.37 -6.13 10.39
CA ILE A 717 -28.54 -7.06 11.53
C ILE A 717 -28.92 -6.30 12.80
N SER A 718 -28.26 -5.17 13.08
CA SER A 718 -28.59 -4.34 14.25
C SER A 718 -30.00 -3.75 14.15
N LEU A 719 -30.43 -3.33 12.95
CA LEU A 719 -31.80 -2.88 12.69
C LEU A 719 -32.81 -3.98 13.00
N ILE A 720 -32.55 -5.21 12.56
CA ILE A 720 -33.45 -6.36 12.78
C ILE A 720 -33.58 -6.66 14.27
N HIS A 721 -32.48 -6.78 15.01
CA HIS A 721 -32.54 -7.04 16.45
C HIS A 721 -33.24 -5.92 17.22
N GLU A 722 -32.96 -4.67 16.89
CA GLU A 722 -33.57 -3.51 17.54
C GLU A 722 -35.08 -3.43 17.25
N TRP A 723 -35.49 -3.79 16.03
CA TRP A 723 -36.90 -3.90 15.66
C TRP A 723 -37.61 -5.05 16.40
N GLU A 724 -36.99 -6.24 16.42
CA GLU A 724 -37.50 -7.42 17.15
C GLU A 724 -37.71 -7.13 18.64
N GLY A 725 -36.80 -6.37 19.27
CA GLY A 725 -36.94 -5.95 20.66
C GLY A 725 -38.06 -4.93 20.91
N ARG A 726 -38.50 -4.19 19.88
CA ARG A 726 -39.50 -3.11 19.99
C ARG A 726 -40.89 -3.51 19.49
N ARG A 727 -41.01 -4.53 18.63
CA ARG A 727 -42.29 -4.90 18.02
C ARG A 727 -43.21 -5.61 19.00
N ASN A 728 -44.52 -5.45 18.82
CA ASN A 728 -45.51 -6.24 19.56
C ASN A 728 -45.51 -7.69 19.05
N GLN A 729 -45.71 -8.68 19.93
CA GLN A 729 -45.66 -10.11 19.58
C GLN A 729 -46.64 -10.51 18.46
N ASN A 730 -47.75 -9.79 18.30
CA ASN A 730 -48.74 -10.01 17.24
C ASN A 730 -48.38 -9.39 15.87
N GLN A 731 -47.28 -8.64 15.76
CA GLN A 731 -46.82 -8.05 14.50
C GLN A 731 -45.69 -8.90 13.91
N LYS A 732 -46.04 -9.86 13.06
CA LYS A 732 -45.06 -10.56 12.20
C LYS A 732 -45.00 -9.83 10.86
N ILE A 733 -43.89 -9.16 10.59
CA ILE A 733 -43.60 -8.53 9.31
C ILE A 733 -42.49 -9.34 8.66
N PRO A 734 -42.64 -9.82 7.42
CA PRO A 734 -41.56 -10.49 6.71
C PRO A 734 -40.38 -9.52 6.51
N ILE A 735 -39.18 -10.00 6.82
CA ILE A 735 -37.92 -9.27 6.63
C ILE A 735 -37.10 -9.98 5.55
N ILE A 736 -36.56 -9.22 4.60
CA ILE A 736 -35.65 -9.71 3.56
C ILE A 736 -34.33 -8.98 3.71
N LEU A 737 -33.25 -9.75 3.78
CA LEU A 737 -31.89 -9.23 3.83
C LEU A 737 -31.31 -9.19 2.41
N ILE A 738 -30.55 -8.14 2.08
CA ILE A 738 -29.82 -8.04 0.81
C ILE A 738 -28.36 -7.68 1.05
N SER A 739 -27.43 -8.14 0.21
CA SER A 739 -26.02 -7.73 0.26
C SER A 739 -25.31 -7.94 -1.08
N SER A 740 -24.26 -7.16 -1.34
CA SER A 740 -23.35 -7.41 -2.48
C SER A 740 -22.53 -8.70 -2.31
N ASP A 741 -22.29 -9.11 -1.06
CA ASP A 741 -21.53 -10.31 -0.70
C ASP A 741 -22.40 -11.56 -0.57
N ALA A 742 -23.73 -11.42 -0.74
CA ALA A 742 -24.63 -12.56 -0.65
C ALA A 742 -24.37 -13.53 -1.83
N PRO A 743 -24.31 -14.85 -1.57
CA PRO A 743 -24.15 -15.84 -2.63
C PRO A 743 -25.39 -15.86 -3.53
N LEU A 744 -25.20 -16.14 -4.82
CA LEU A 744 -26.30 -16.26 -5.80
C LEU A 744 -27.21 -17.48 -5.52
N SER A 745 -26.77 -18.41 -4.65
CA SER A 745 -27.54 -19.58 -4.21
C SER A 745 -27.07 -20.00 -2.81
N GLY A 746 -27.98 -20.45 -1.94
CA GLY A 746 -27.62 -20.98 -0.61
C GLY A 746 -27.49 -19.93 0.50
N GLY A 747 -28.29 -18.86 0.45
CA GLY A 747 -28.32 -17.82 1.49
C GLY A 747 -28.81 -18.31 2.87
N GLU A 748 -29.50 -19.45 2.92
CA GLU A 748 -30.02 -20.07 4.17
C GLU A 748 -28.90 -20.41 5.16
N THR A 749 -27.78 -20.95 4.68
CA THR A 749 -26.61 -21.28 5.51
C THR A 749 -26.07 -20.07 6.27
N PHE A 750 -26.11 -18.87 5.67
CA PHE A 750 -25.67 -17.64 6.34
C PHE A 750 -26.66 -17.22 7.44
N LEU A 751 -27.96 -17.39 7.20
CA LEU A 751 -28.98 -17.06 8.19
C LEU A 751 -28.89 -17.98 9.41
N GLU A 752 -28.61 -19.27 9.22
CA GLU A 752 -28.39 -20.23 10.30
C GLU A 752 -27.13 -19.92 11.13
N GLU A 753 -26.03 -19.53 10.48
CA GLU A 753 -24.77 -19.16 11.17
C GLU A 753 -24.94 -17.91 12.05
N GLU A 754 -25.74 -16.94 11.59
CA GLU A 754 -26.01 -15.68 12.31
C GLU A 754 -27.23 -15.77 13.26
N GLY A 755 -27.94 -16.90 13.32
CA GLY A 755 -29.11 -17.10 14.19
C GLY A 755 -30.34 -16.27 13.78
N LEU A 756 -30.48 -15.96 12.49
CA LEU A 756 -31.52 -15.12 11.90
C LEU A 756 -32.58 -15.92 11.14
N GLU A 757 -32.45 -17.24 11.03
CA GLU A 757 -33.30 -18.14 10.25
C GLU A 757 -34.78 -18.13 10.68
N THR A 758 -35.06 -17.73 11.92
CA THR A 758 -36.44 -17.62 12.44
C THR A 758 -37.06 -16.22 12.28
N ILE A 759 -36.25 -15.23 11.88
CA ILE A 759 -36.62 -13.80 11.85
C ILE A 759 -36.60 -13.28 10.41
N VAL A 760 -35.58 -13.66 9.63
CA VAL A 760 -35.39 -13.23 8.24
C VAL A 760 -35.98 -14.28 7.30
N THR A 761 -36.87 -13.82 6.42
CA THR A 761 -37.60 -14.65 5.46
C THR A 761 -36.69 -15.16 4.34
N ALA A 762 -35.80 -14.29 3.84
CA ALA A 762 -34.90 -14.62 2.74
C ALA A 762 -33.67 -13.70 2.72
N TYR A 763 -32.58 -14.19 2.12
CA TYR A 763 -31.34 -13.43 1.90
C TYR A 763 -30.94 -13.47 0.42
N PHE A 764 -30.87 -12.29 -0.23
CA PHE A 764 -30.62 -12.18 -1.67
C PHE A 764 -29.39 -11.33 -2.02
N SER A 765 -28.82 -11.58 -3.21
CA SER A 765 -27.69 -10.82 -3.75
C SER A 765 -28.12 -9.55 -4.45
N LYS A 766 -27.44 -8.43 -4.17
CA LYS A 766 -27.60 -7.18 -4.93
C LYS A 766 -27.09 -7.29 -6.38
N MET A 767 -26.41 -8.39 -6.73
CA MET A 767 -25.95 -8.65 -8.11
C MET A 767 -27.09 -9.01 -9.08
N TYR A 768 -28.29 -9.33 -8.58
CA TYR A 768 -29.47 -9.47 -9.43
C TYR A 768 -29.88 -8.12 -10.02
N LYS A 769 -30.44 -8.15 -11.24
CA LYS A 769 -31.14 -6.97 -11.76
C LYS A 769 -32.35 -6.68 -10.87
N ALA A 770 -32.71 -5.40 -10.73
CA ALA A 770 -33.82 -4.99 -9.86
C ALA A 770 -35.15 -5.71 -10.19
N GLU A 771 -35.40 -6.01 -11.47
CA GLU A 771 -36.56 -6.77 -11.94
C GLU A 771 -36.55 -8.21 -11.44
N ASP A 772 -35.43 -8.92 -11.61
CA ASP A 772 -35.26 -10.30 -11.15
C ASP A 772 -35.32 -10.37 -9.61
N LEU A 773 -34.68 -9.43 -8.93
CA LEU A 773 -34.68 -9.34 -7.46
C LEU A 773 -36.09 -9.11 -6.91
N CYS A 774 -36.84 -8.19 -7.52
CA CYS A 774 -38.23 -7.93 -7.13
C CYS A 774 -39.11 -9.18 -7.33
N GLN A 775 -38.91 -9.93 -8.41
CA GLN A 775 -39.65 -11.16 -8.65
C GLN A 775 -39.32 -12.25 -7.62
N GLN A 776 -38.04 -12.41 -7.26
CA GLN A 776 -37.63 -13.35 -6.21
C GLN A 776 -38.21 -12.99 -4.84
N ILE A 777 -38.26 -11.70 -4.52
CA ILE A 777 -38.87 -11.17 -3.29
C ILE A 777 -40.38 -11.47 -3.25
N GLU A 778 -41.09 -11.30 -4.37
CA GLU A 778 -42.52 -11.60 -4.40
C GLU A 778 -42.79 -13.10 -4.24
N LEU A 779 -41.98 -13.95 -4.89
CA LEU A 779 -42.09 -15.40 -4.77
C LEU A 779 -41.84 -15.89 -3.33
N SER A 780 -40.91 -15.28 -2.60
CA SER A 780 -40.63 -15.68 -1.20
C SER A 780 -41.70 -15.24 -0.21
N LEU A 781 -42.61 -14.34 -0.59
CA LEU A 781 -43.73 -13.90 0.24
C LEU A 781 -45.01 -14.70 0.00
N GLU A 782 -45.04 -15.50 -1.08
CA GLU A 782 -46.16 -16.41 -1.41
C GLU A 782 -45.97 -17.83 -0.83
N GLN A 783 -44.76 -18.16 -0.37
CA GLN A 783 -44.41 -19.41 0.33
C GLN A 783 -44.68 -19.29 1.82
#